data_AF-A0A7C1I0X4-F1
#
_entry.id   AF-A0A7C1I0X4-F1
#
_cell.length_a   1.000
_cell.length_b   1.000
_cell.length_c   1.000
_cell.angle_alpha   90.00
_cell.angle_beta   90.00
_cell.angle_gamma   90.00
#
_symmetry.space_group_name_H-M   'P 1'
#
loop_
_entity.id
_entity.type
_entity.pdbx_description
1 polymer ?
#
loop_
_entity_poly.entity_id
_entity_poly.type
_entity_poly.pdbx_seq_one_letter_code
_entity_poly.pdbx_strand_id
1 'polypeptide(L)'
;MLVNNFFVGFEVLGKGVRHLGYQSLRQAFYVVRSHVTHGITTPSMHSSFKKVIAPQGLRALPGSSFMTSRHVLVVFLAVVLIGNPLLSPQEGGARGSWYAKPDSYAQLVEWYRSLEERYPQVLEVFKANELYDTGKVAGDYDMWYVRITNESTGLHKPEILFLGGPHGDETVGTVGMYWFTDWLLRQVCDSGDRHLQWLLDHREIYFVVCQNPYGFDRVQRGDGHGWDLNREADYDGPARSGPPEVWGSVPGQTLKEFVNHHQIRVGADFHGGARMLLYPWSSTHRNVEGVSPLTGAAYSYAPPDFYFYDAASLRLGSYMGWYGGPLNQDNIGPIPVTVGYEAPGSIAPWAYGANIARCPAEAPFVKNDVFGPYPGAGIMWLSPEMSTVKNPPEWRFGSDVIPGYGVEVRRFLLHQIDMAQPYLRWVGQPEWRADGLTVSWQVNGSLVVDGTVLQWSTRPDVVDNPMGVGILHDEYAGQYLGGTGWDSAWNGRTRGVIWSDTLAIPPNITDLYLVARARVDQVYAQVLAPHEYGPHSYLRLVEERTNASFYEELEGTDGREVIEGQTWWYSPVMHIVLGGLTRPRMGMLYVNDREVLPLPGEKTVIVGPITLEAHAPDGQPVSFYVDGELMGTDSSAPYAWTWNQPAVGRHTVTVVTGNLEDSLQVWIFNPGL
;
A
#
# COMPACT_ATOMS: atom_id res chain seq x y z
N MET A 1 -42.15 -21.60 -17.66
CA MET A 1 -42.43 -22.79 -16.83
C MET A 1 -41.19 -23.68 -16.90
N LEU A 2 -40.32 -23.53 -15.91
CA LEU A 2 -40.01 -24.57 -14.89
C LEU A 2 -39.11 -25.66 -15.49
N VAL A 3 -37.78 -25.52 -15.46
CA VAL A 3 -36.87 -25.74 -14.30
C VAL A 3 -37.07 -27.12 -13.70
N ASN A 4 -36.09 -28.01 -13.87
CA ASN A 4 -35.77 -29.06 -12.92
C ASN A 4 -34.35 -29.61 -13.14
N ASN A 5 -33.77 -30.00 -12.01
CA ASN A 5 -32.54 -30.76 -11.80
C ASN A 5 -31.24 -29.95 -11.84
N PHE A 6 -30.72 -29.59 -10.66
CA PHE A 6 -29.63 -30.37 -10.04
C PHE A 6 -29.52 -29.97 -8.55
N PHE A 7 -29.74 -30.94 -7.66
CA PHE A 7 -29.42 -30.90 -6.24
C PHE A 7 -28.57 -32.14 -5.94
N VAL A 8 -27.32 -31.92 -5.58
CA VAL A 8 -26.40 -32.82 -4.87
C VAL A 8 -25.57 -31.84 -4.03
N GLY A 9 -25.53 -31.83 -2.70
CA GLY A 9 -25.61 -32.90 -1.72
C GLY A 9 -24.28 -32.85 -0.93
N PHE A 10 -24.24 -32.10 0.18
CA PHE A 10 -23.13 -32.15 1.14
C PHE A 10 -23.69 -32.18 2.58
N GLU A 11 -23.55 -33.35 3.18
CA GLU A 11 -23.69 -33.73 4.60
C GLU A 11 -22.64 -34.86 4.72
N VAL A 12 -21.70 -35.00 5.65
CA VAL A 12 -21.58 -34.69 7.08
C VAL A 12 -20.08 -34.74 7.43
N LEU A 13 -19.63 -33.93 8.41
CA LEU A 13 -18.74 -34.26 9.54
C LEU A 13 -18.34 -32.91 10.19
N GLY A 14 -18.71 -32.52 11.41
CA GLY A 14 -19.13 -33.31 12.55
C GLY A 14 -18.00 -33.50 13.58
N LYS A 15 -17.30 -32.42 13.98
CA LYS A 15 -16.76 -32.12 15.34
C LYS A 15 -15.67 -31.04 15.27
N GLY A 16 -15.83 -29.98 16.07
CA GLY A 16 -14.74 -29.06 16.43
C GLY A 16 -14.77 -27.69 15.73
N VAL A 17 -15.76 -26.86 16.04
CA VAL A 17 -15.62 -25.40 15.84
C VAL A 17 -16.08 -24.72 17.14
N ARG A 18 -15.12 -24.42 18.02
CA ARG A 18 -15.21 -23.29 18.94
C ARG A 18 -14.23 -22.25 18.42
N HIS A 19 -14.65 -20.99 18.41
CA HIS A 19 -13.97 -19.83 17.85
C HIS A 19 -13.94 -19.72 16.32
N LEU A 20 -15.09 -19.32 15.76
CA LEU A 20 -15.07 -18.39 14.63
C LEU A 20 -15.22 -16.99 15.23
N GLY A 21 -14.08 -16.29 15.33
CA GLY A 21 -13.98 -14.92 15.77
C GLY A 21 -14.61 -13.95 14.77
N TYR A 22 -14.82 -12.73 15.23
CA TYR A 22 -15.50 -11.60 14.58
C TYR A 22 -15.03 -11.25 13.15
N GLN A 23 -13.95 -11.83 12.63
CA GLN A 23 -13.39 -11.54 11.30
C GLN A 23 -14.08 -12.30 10.15
N SER A 24 -14.59 -13.52 10.35
CA SER A 24 -15.25 -14.29 9.28
C SER A 24 -16.63 -13.74 8.87
N LEU A 25 -17.23 -12.89 9.71
CA LEU A 25 -18.50 -12.22 9.40
C LEU A 25 -18.31 -11.03 8.46
N ARG A 26 -17.13 -10.37 8.41
CA ARG A 26 -16.89 -9.26 7.47
C ARG A 26 -16.72 -9.71 6.03
N GLN A 27 -16.09 -10.87 5.78
CA GLN A 27 -16.02 -11.47 4.44
C GLN A 27 -17.41 -11.77 3.86
N ALA A 28 -18.38 -12.15 4.70
CA ALA A 28 -19.74 -12.46 4.24
C ALA A 28 -20.58 -11.20 3.90
N PHE A 29 -20.28 -10.04 4.49
CA PHE A 29 -21.06 -8.81 4.27
C PHE A 29 -20.57 -7.93 3.11
N TYR A 30 -19.34 -8.12 2.61
CA TYR A 30 -18.82 -7.36 1.46
C TYR A 30 -19.21 -7.95 0.09
N VAL A 31 -19.46 -9.27 0.01
CA VAL A 31 -19.87 -9.94 -1.25
C VAL A 31 -21.29 -9.55 -1.73
N VAL A 32 -22.10 -8.87 -0.89
CA VAL A 32 -23.48 -8.47 -1.25
C VAL A 32 -23.60 -6.99 -1.65
N ARG A 33 -22.52 -6.19 -1.63
CA ARG A 33 -22.58 -4.76 -2.02
C ARG A 33 -21.99 -4.39 -3.38
N SER A 34 -21.42 -5.34 -4.13
CA SER A 34 -20.87 -5.06 -5.47
C SER A 34 -21.85 -5.22 -6.63
N HIS A 35 -23.14 -5.49 -6.37
CA HIS A 35 -24.16 -5.61 -7.43
C HIS A 35 -25.44 -4.87 -7.03
N VAL A 36 -25.44 -3.52 -7.07
CA VAL A 36 -26.54 -2.66 -7.56
C VAL A 36 -26.01 -1.23 -7.58
N THR A 37 -25.50 -0.78 -8.72
CA THR A 37 -25.46 0.64 -9.07
C THR A 37 -25.57 0.75 -10.58
N HIS A 38 -26.80 0.80 -11.11
CA HIS A 38 -27.09 1.47 -12.38
C HIS A 38 -28.57 1.91 -12.41
N GLY A 39 -28.76 3.22 -12.52
CA GLY A 39 -29.94 3.84 -13.14
C GLY A 39 -31.18 4.00 -12.26
N ILE A 40 -31.50 5.25 -11.92
CA ILE A 40 -32.75 5.92 -12.35
C ILE A 40 -32.56 7.43 -12.12
N THR A 41 -32.59 8.15 -13.23
CA THR A 41 -32.69 9.61 -13.30
C THR A 41 -34.11 10.05 -12.95
N THR A 42 -34.21 11.12 -12.15
CA THR A 42 -35.44 11.86 -11.89
C THR A 42 -35.80 12.76 -13.06
N PRO A 43 -37.10 12.99 -13.32
CA PRO A 43 -37.55 14.27 -13.84
C PRO A 43 -38.48 14.99 -12.85
N SER A 44 -38.35 16.30 -12.86
CA SER A 44 -39.12 17.28 -12.12
C SER A 44 -40.60 17.29 -12.50
N MET A 45 -41.49 17.59 -11.54
CA MET A 45 -42.67 18.41 -11.78
C MET A 45 -43.14 19.12 -10.51
N HIS A 46 -43.46 20.39 -10.71
CA HIS A 46 -43.99 21.34 -9.74
C HIS A 46 -45.50 21.14 -9.49
N SER A 47 -45.91 21.56 -8.29
CA SER A 47 -47.15 22.29 -7.97
C SER A 47 -48.33 21.54 -7.29
N SER A 48 -48.54 21.95 -6.03
CA SER A 48 -49.79 22.51 -5.48
C SER A 48 -50.90 21.60 -4.88
N PHE A 49 -51.40 22.13 -3.76
CA PHE A 49 -52.72 21.98 -3.10
C PHE A 49 -52.90 21.08 -1.85
N LYS A 50 -52.84 21.78 -0.69
CA LYS A 50 -53.83 21.91 0.41
C LYS A 50 -54.71 20.70 0.82
N LYS A 51 -54.44 20.26 2.06
CA LYS A 51 -55.24 20.45 3.30
C LYS A 51 -56.64 19.76 3.45
N VAL A 52 -56.73 19.02 4.58
CA VAL A 52 -57.83 18.83 5.56
C VAL A 52 -58.81 17.62 5.42
N ILE A 53 -59.00 16.97 6.58
CA ILE A 53 -60.22 16.39 7.20
C ILE A 53 -60.21 14.85 7.38
N ALA A 54 -59.97 14.42 8.62
CA ALA A 54 -60.64 13.27 9.28
C ALA A 54 -61.87 13.84 10.07
N PRO A 55 -62.79 13.08 10.73
CA PRO A 55 -62.70 11.68 11.20
C PRO A 55 -64.06 10.91 11.30
N GLN A 56 -64.09 9.85 12.12
CA GLN A 56 -65.22 9.11 12.73
C GLN A 56 -65.74 7.88 11.95
N GLY A 57 -66.05 6.70 12.54
CA GLY A 57 -66.05 6.22 13.92
C GLY A 57 -66.82 4.87 14.02
N LEU A 58 -66.42 4.03 14.99
CA LEU A 58 -67.22 3.05 15.77
C LEU A 58 -67.99 1.87 15.09
N ARG A 59 -67.60 0.61 15.38
CA ARG A 59 -68.27 -0.32 16.34
C ARG A 59 -67.72 -1.76 16.23
N ALA A 60 -67.63 -2.43 17.38
CA ALA A 60 -67.16 -3.80 17.60
C ALA A 60 -68.34 -4.78 17.84
N LEU A 61 -68.12 -6.09 17.63
CA LEU A 61 -68.61 -7.29 18.38
C LEU A 61 -68.26 -8.61 17.61
N PRO A 62 -68.23 -9.83 18.21
CA PRO A 62 -66.98 -10.53 18.58
C PRO A 62 -66.82 -12.01 18.13
N GLY A 63 -65.63 -12.58 18.43
CA GLY A 63 -65.32 -14.03 18.51
C GLY A 63 -64.82 -14.66 17.20
N SER A 64 -63.78 -15.49 17.12
CA SER A 64 -62.99 -16.25 18.09
C SER A 64 -61.65 -16.68 17.46
N SER A 65 -60.58 -16.63 18.26
CA SER A 65 -59.36 -17.47 18.25
C SER A 65 -58.66 -17.79 16.92
N PHE A 66 -57.42 -17.29 16.76
CA PHE A 66 -56.20 -18.12 16.64
C PHE A 66 -54.95 -17.22 16.72
N MET A 67 -54.03 -17.58 17.61
CA MET A 67 -52.77 -16.87 17.89
C MET A 67 -51.78 -16.99 16.72
N THR A 68 -51.36 -15.85 16.15
CA THR A 68 -50.03 -15.69 15.55
C THR A 68 -49.55 -14.25 15.83
N SER A 69 -48.64 -14.06 16.79
CA SER A 69 -48.03 -12.75 17.03
C SER A 69 -46.81 -12.57 16.13
N ARG A 70 -47.01 -11.86 15.01
CA ARG A 70 -45.96 -11.06 14.37
C ARG A 70 -45.56 -9.95 15.34
N HIS A 71 -44.30 -9.87 15.73
CA HIS A 71 -43.77 -8.66 16.35
C HIS A 71 -43.33 -7.71 15.24
N VAL A 72 -44.08 -6.61 15.13
CA VAL A 72 -43.75 -5.41 14.38
C VAL A 72 -42.63 -4.70 15.14
N LEU A 73 -41.48 -4.49 14.49
CA LEU A 73 -40.45 -3.58 14.98
C LEU A 73 -40.93 -2.15 14.75
N VAL A 74 -41.48 -1.53 15.79
CA VAL A 74 -41.78 -0.10 15.83
C VAL A 74 -40.48 0.63 16.12
N VAL A 75 -39.95 1.33 15.12
CA VAL A 75 -38.86 2.30 15.31
C VAL A 75 -39.47 3.56 15.93
N PHE A 76 -39.28 3.73 17.25
CA PHE A 76 -39.50 5.01 17.91
C PHE A 76 -38.28 5.91 17.67
N LEU A 77 -38.45 6.93 16.84
CA LEU A 77 -37.52 8.05 16.75
C LEU A 77 -37.81 8.98 17.94
N ALA A 78 -37.10 8.80 19.05
CA ALA A 78 -37.12 9.74 20.17
C ALA A 78 -35.97 10.73 19.99
N VAL A 79 -36.28 11.92 19.46
CA VAL A 79 -35.40 13.09 19.56
C VAL A 79 -35.53 13.61 20.99
N VAL A 80 -34.59 13.26 21.85
CA VAL A 80 -34.40 13.91 23.16
C VAL A 80 -33.32 14.96 23.00
N LEU A 81 -33.76 16.22 22.89
CA LEU A 81 -32.94 17.41 23.11
C LEU A 81 -32.85 17.67 24.62
N ILE A 82 -31.76 17.25 25.26
CA ILE A 82 -31.29 17.83 26.52
C ILE A 82 -29.77 17.87 26.46
N GLY A 83 -29.22 19.09 26.50
CA GLY A 83 -27.78 19.34 26.44
C GLY A 83 -27.04 18.87 27.69
N ASN A 84 -25.78 18.50 27.48
CA ASN A 84 -24.72 18.67 28.45
C ASN A 84 -23.44 19.10 27.72
N PRO A 85 -22.63 19.98 28.32
CA PRO A 85 -21.48 20.59 27.66
C PRO A 85 -20.28 19.66 27.78
N LEU A 86 -19.83 19.10 26.66
CA LEU A 86 -18.47 18.59 26.53
C LEU A 86 -17.85 19.36 25.37
N LEU A 87 -16.80 20.09 25.71
CA LEU A 87 -16.02 20.95 24.83
C LEU A 87 -15.65 20.20 23.55
N SER A 88 -16.36 20.51 22.47
CA SER A 88 -15.84 20.35 21.12
C SER A 88 -14.69 21.33 20.93
N PRO A 89 -13.48 20.90 20.51
CA PRO A 89 -12.56 21.82 19.88
C PRO A 89 -13.21 22.26 18.55
N GLN A 90 -13.49 23.55 18.48
CA GLN A 90 -14.16 24.26 17.38
C GLN A 90 -13.78 23.79 15.97
N GLU A 91 -14.80 23.70 15.12
CA GLU A 91 -14.66 23.85 13.67
C GLU A 91 -14.22 25.28 13.32
N GLY A 92 -13.33 25.40 12.32
CA GLY A 92 -13.10 26.65 11.59
C GLY A 92 -11.86 27.46 11.98
N GLY A 93 -10.67 26.94 11.68
CA GLY A 93 -9.41 27.69 11.75
C GLY A 93 -8.22 26.77 11.45
N ALA A 94 -7.24 27.23 10.67
CA ALA A 94 -6.09 26.45 10.20
C ALA A 94 -5.51 25.50 11.28
N ARG A 95 -5.60 24.17 11.07
CA ARG A 95 -5.11 23.17 12.04
C ARG A 95 -3.58 23.20 12.13
N GLY A 96 -3.08 24.08 12.98
CA GLY A 96 -1.75 24.01 13.60
C GLY A 96 -1.87 23.49 15.03
N SER A 97 -2.47 22.31 15.25
CA SER A 97 -2.47 21.67 16.57
C SER A 97 -1.11 21.03 16.85
N TRP A 98 -0.57 21.30 18.04
CA TRP A 98 0.65 20.70 18.52
C TRP A 98 0.51 19.18 18.68
N TYR A 99 1.59 18.43 18.47
CA TYR A 99 1.62 16.99 18.76
C TYR A 99 1.71 16.75 20.27
N ALA A 100 0.58 16.29 20.82
CA ALA A 100 0.46 15.95 22.23
C ALA A 100 1.11 14.59 22.55
N LYS A 101 1.50 14.41 23.81
CA LYS A 101 1.92 13.13 24.37
C LYS A 101 0.78 12.49 25.14
N PRO A 102 0.61 11.17 25.04
CA PRO A 102 -0.38 10.50 25.85
C PRO A 102 0.09 10.45 27.31
N ASP A 103 -0.85 10.58 28.24
CA ASP A 103 -0.66 10.42 29.69
C ASP A 103 -0.45 8.96 30.09
N SER A 104 -0.90 8.01 29.26
CA SER A 104 -0.79 6.57 29.49
C SER A 104 -0.90 5.78 28.18
N TYR A 105 -0.47 4.53 28.22
CA TYR A 105 -0.66 3.54 27.15
C TYR A 105 -2.13 3.36 26.81
N ALA A 106 -3.01 3.30 27.82
CA ALA A 106 -4.45 3.19 27.60
C ALA A 106 -5.02 4.38 26.80
N GLN A 107 -4.55 5.60 27.08
CA GLN A 107 -4.94 6.78 26.31
C GLN A 107 -4.39 6.73 24.87
N LEU A 108 -3.16 6.27 24.67
CA LEU A 108 -2.59 6.10 23.33
C LEU A 108 -3.38 5.08 22.49
N VAL A 109 -3.78 3.95 23.10
CA VAL A 109 -4.64 2.96 22.44
C VAL A 109 -5.99 3.57 22.08
N GLU A 110 -6.62 4.32 22.99
CA GLU A 110 -7.91 4.98 22.73
C GLU A 110 -7.82 5.99 21.57
N TRP A 111 -6.70 6.70 21.44
CA TRP A 111 -6.47 7.57 20.30
C TRP A 111 -6.44 6.80 18.97
N TYR A 112 -5.77 5.64 18.91
CA TYR A 112 -5.79 4.79 17.72
C TYR A 112 -7.19 4.25 17.42
N ARG A 113 -7.94 3.82 18.44
CA ARG A 113 -9.33 3.36 18.26
C ARG A 113 -10.25 4.48 17.77
N SER A 114 -10.03 5.71 18.22
CA SER A 114 -10.72 6.89 17.69
C SER A 114 -10.41 7.14 16.22
N LEU A 115 -9.16 6.89 15.79
CA LEU A 115 -8.80 6.95 14.35
C LEU A 115 -9.47 5.82 13.57
N GLU A 116 -9.55 4.60 14.11
CA GLU A 116 -10.22 3.45 13.48
C GLU A 116 -11.70 3.72 13.27
N GLU A 117 -12.39 4.27 14.27
CA GLU A 117 -13.79 4.68 14.14
C GLU A 117 -14.00 5.72 13.04
N ARG A 118 -13.02 6.61 12.83
CA ARG A 118 -13.08 7.66 11.82
C ARG A 118 -12.70 7.17 10.41
N TYR A 119 -11.77 6.23 10.31
CA TYR A 119 -11.24 5.72 9.04
C TYR A 119 -11.28 4.18 8.96
N PRO A 120 -12.45 3.54 9.19
CA PRO A 120 -12.56 2.09 9.31
C PRO A 120 -12.29 1.32 8.01
N GLN A 121 -12.15 2.03 6.88
CA GLN A 121 -11.86 1.47 5.58
C GLN A 121 -10.35 1.25 5.32
N VAL A 122 -9.48 1.87 6.13
CA VAL A 122 -8.02 1.79 5.93
C VAL A 122 -7.22 1.52 7.21
N LEU A 123 -7.87 1.46 8.36
CA LEU A 123 -7.24 1.29 9.66
C LEU A 123 -7.95 0.21 10.46
N GLU A 124 -7.17 -0.70 11.07
CA GLU A 124 -7.63 -1.73 12.00
C GLU A 124 -6.75 -1.71 13.25
N VAL A 125 -7.37 -1.77 14.43
CA VAL A 125 -6.70 -1.79 15.73
C VAL A 125 -7.07 -3.08 16.47
N PHE A 126 -6.09 -3.93 16.73
CA PHE A 126 -6.33 -5.29 17.23
C PHE A 126 -5.35 -5.69 18.33
N LYS A 127 -5.71 -6.71 19.09
CA LYS A 127 -4.87 -7.27 20.17
C LYS A 127 -4.09 -8.46 19.64
N ALA A 128 -2.81 -8.25 19.35
CA ALA A 128 -1.95 -9.30 18.81
C ALA A 128 -1.71 -10.43 19.82
N ASN A 129 -1.65 -10.13 21.12
CA ASN A 129 -1.48 -11.15 22.14
C ASN A 129 -2.68 -12.10 22.26
N GLU A 130 -3.91 -11.61 21.99
CA GLU A 130 -5.10 -12.48 21.90
C GLU A 130 -5.11 -13.28 20.59
N LEU A 131 -4.64 -12.69 19.49
CA LEU A 131 -4.51 -13.38 18.19
C LEU A 131 -3.57 -14.59 18.26
N TYR A 132 -2.44 -14.44 18.96
CA TYR A 132 -1.40 -15.47 19.08
C TYR A 132 -1.43 -16.28 20.40
N ASP A 133 -2.44 -16.06 21.24
CA ASP A 133 -2.59 -16.74 22.55
C ASP A 133 -1.33 -16.68 23.45
N THR A 134 -0.68 -15.51 23.50
CA THR A 134 0.57 -15.30 24.27
C THR A 134 0.31 -14.81 25.70
N GLY A 135 -0.95 -14.59 26.06
CA GLY A 135 -1.36 -14.08 27.37
C GLY A 135 -1.25 -12.56 27.49
N LYS A 136 -1.23 -12.02 28.71
CA LYS A 136 -1.16 -10.58 28.98
C LYS A 136 0.20 -10.19 29.54
N VAL A 137 0.65 -8.99 29.21
CA VAL A 137 1.88 -8.42 29.77
C VAL A 137 1.68 -8.14 31.27
N ALA A 138 2.76 -8.21 32.05
CA ALA A 138 2.75 -7.86 33.46
C ALA A 138 2.06 -6.50 33.69
N GLY A 139 1.15 -6.44 34.66
CA GLY A 139 0.30 -5.27 34.86
C GLY A 139 -1.03 -5.30 34.08
N ASP A 140 -1.41 -6.44 33.51
CA ASP A 140 -2.69 -6.70 32.83
C ASP A 140 -2.86 -5.97 31.47
N TYR A 141 -1.74 -5.59 30.84
CA TYR A 141 -1.76 -4.93 29.53
C TYR A 141 -1.93 -5.93 28.38
N ASP A 142 -2.71 -5.52 27.37
CA ASP A 142 -2.76 -6.18 26.07
C ASP A 142 -1.69 -5.59 25.13
N MET A 143 -1.28 -6.37 24.13
CA MET A 143 -0.39 -5.94 23.06
C MET A 143 -1.21 -5.46 21.86
N TRP A 144 -1.49 -4.16 21.82
CA TRP A 144 -2.22 -3.55 20.72
C TRP A 144 -1.33 -3.28 19.51
N TYR A 145 -1.80 -3.73 18.35
CA TYR A 145 -1.20 -3.55 17.04
C TYR A 145 -2.18 -2.76 16.16
N VAL A 146 -1.63 -2.08 15.14
CA VAL A 146 -2.38 -1.26 14.20
C VAL A 146 -1.99 -1.67 12.80
N ARG A 147 -2.96 -2.00 11.96
CA ARG A 147 -2.79 -2.31 10.53
C ARG A 147 -3.34 -1.14 9.71
N ILE A 148 -2.55 -0.64 8.77
CA ILE A 148 -2.88 0.50 7.92
C ILE A 148 -2.72 0.08 6.46
N THR A 149 -3.83 -0.10 5.75
CA THR A 149 -3.85 -0.48 4.33
C THR A 149 -5.22 -0.25 3.72
N ASN A 150 -5.31 0.03 2.42
CA ASN A 150 -6.58 0.00 1.70
C ASN A 150 -6.93 -1.44 1.28
N GLU A 151 -7.61 -2.19 2.14
CA GLU A 151 -7.95 -3.60 1.88
C GLU A 151 -8.79 -3.82 0.59
N SER A 152 -9.47 -2.78 0.08
CA SER A 152 -10.28 -2.88 -1.14
C SER A 152 -9.46 -3.09 -2.41
N THR A 153 -8.15 -2.86 -2.38
CA THR A 153 -7.24 -3.11 -3.51
C THR A 153 -6.57 -4.50 -3.46
N GLY A 154 -6.93 -5.32 -2.47
CA GLY A 154 -6.37 -6.65 -2.27
C GLY A 154 -5.69 -6.82 -0.90
N LEU A 155 -5.40 -8.06 -0.56
CA LEU A 155 -4.61 -8.49 0.60
C LEU A 155 -3.17 -8.84 0.16
N HIS A 156 -2.29 -9.15 1.11
CA HIS A 156 -0.92 -9.63 0.87
C HIS A 156 -0.06 -8.65 0.05
N LYS A 157 -0.05 -7.40 0.50
CA LYS A 157 0.82 -6.35 -0.06
C LYS A 157 2.19 -6.41 0.62
N PRO A 158 3.25 -5.79 0.06
CA PRO A 158 4.52 -5.65 0.75
C PRO A 158 4.34 -5.08 2.16
N GLU A 159 4.69 -5.90 3.15
CA GLU A 159 4.45 -5.61 4.55
C GLU A 159 5.63 -4.87 5.20
N ILE A 160 5.30 -3.99 6.15
CA ILE A 160 6.26 -3.19 6.90
C ILE A 160 5.87 -3.22 8.38
N LEU A 161 6.83 -3.44 9.28
CA LEU A 161 6.60 -3.50 10.72
C LEU A 161 7.42 -2.46 11.48
N PHE A 162 6.76 -1.57 12.22
CA PHE A 162 7.44 -0.65 13.12
C PHE A 162 6.97 -0.86 14.56
N LEU A 163 7.91 -0.80 15.50
CA LEU A 163 7.58 -0.77 16.91
C LEU A 163 8.32 0.34 17.64
N GLY A 164 7.64 0.91 18.61
CA GLY A 164 8.19 1.89 19.54
C GLY A 164 8.23 1.33 20.94
N GLY A 165 9.20 1.81 21.71
CA GLY A 165 9.29 1.54 23.14
C GLY A 165 9.51 0.07 23.52
N PRO A 166 10.45 -0.68 22.91
CA PRO A 166 11.00 -1.85 23.59
C PRO A 166 11.62 -1.46 24.94
N HIS A 167 12.13 -0.23 25.05
CA HIS A 167 12.35 0.45 26.34
C HIS A 167 11.24 1.48 26.58
N GLY A 168 10.52 1.35 27.69
CA GLY A 168 9.33 2.17 27.93
C GLY A 168 9.59 3.68 28.12
N ASP A 169 10.79 4.06 28.54
CA ASP A 169 11.21 5.45 28.72
C ASP A 169 11.66 6.15 27.43
N GLU A 170 11.67 5.46 26.29
CA GLU A 170 12.14 5.96 24.99
C GLU A 170 10.95 6.26 24.07
N THR A 171 10.40 7.48 24.19
CA THR A 171 9.01 7.74 23.77
C THR A 171 8.84 8.31 22.36
N VAL A 172 9.91 8.76 21.70
CA VAL A 172 9.80 9.51 20.45
C VAL A 172 9.13 8.70 19.33
N GLY A 173 9.59 7.47 19.10
CA GLY A 173 9.00 6.60 18.08
C GLY A 173 7.57 6.22 18.40
N THR A 174 7.32 5.75 19.64
CA THR A 174 6.00 5.33 20.13
C THR A 174 4.93 6.40 19.91
N VAL A 175 5.21 7.64 20.31
CA VAL A 175 4.27 8.77 20.14
C VAL A 175 4.26 9.28 18.69
N GLY A 176 5.42 9.30 18.02
CA GLY A 176 5.54 9.76 16.64
C GLY A 176 4.79 8.89 15.63
N MET A 177 4.73 7.57 15.84
CA MET A 177 3.96 6.66 14.99
C MET A 177 2.47 7.00 15.00
N TYR A 178 1.90 7.35 16.16
CA TYR A 178 0.49 7.77 16.23
C TYR A 178 0.24 9.04 15.41
N TRP A 179 1.09 10.06 15.58
CA TRP A 179 0.96 11.31 14.84
C TRP A 179 1.22 11.14 13.34
N PHE A 180 2.05 10.18 12.95
CA PHE A 180 2.17 9.78 11.56
C PHE A 180 0.87 9.16 11.04
N THR A 181 0.23 8.24 11.77
CA THR A 181 -1.05 7.64 11.37
C THR A 181 -2.14 8.72 11.23
N ASP A 182 -2.33 9.57 12.23
CA ASP A 182 -3.31 10.67 12.15
C ASP A 182 -3.05 11.55 10.93
N TRP A 183 -1.80 11.97 10.71
CA TRP A 183 -1.43 12.78 9.56
C TRP A 183 -1.69 12.08 8.23
N LEU A 184 -1.21 10.84 8.07
CA LEU A 184 -1.34 10.05 6.86
C LEU A 184 -2.81 9.90 6.48
N LEU A 185 -3.65 9.50 7.43
CA LEU A 185 -5.08 9.29 7.19
C LEU A 185 -5.79 10.59 6.86
N ARG A 186 -5.43 11.73 7.47
CA ARG A 186 -5.94 13.04 7.07
C ARG A 186 -5.50 13.41 5.64
N GLN A 187 -4.24 13.19 5.28
CA GLN A 187 -3.76 13.51 3.93
C GLN A 187 -4.48 12.66 2.87
N VAL A 188 -4.66 11.37 3.14
CA VAL A 188 -5.28 10.44 2.21
C VAL A 188 -6.79 10.64 2.15
N CYS A 189 -7.48 10.53 3.28
CA CYS A 189 -8.95 10.46 3.34
C CYS A 189 -9.62 11.84 3.32
N ASP A 190 -9.01 12.86 3.94
CA ASP A 190 -9.62 14.20 4.01
C ASP A 190 -9.12 15.11 2.89
N SER A 191 -7.82 15.03 2.53
CA SER A 191 -7.19 15.94 1.55
C SER A 191 -7.00 15.33 0.15
N GLY A 192 -7.10 14.00 -0.01
CA GLY A 192 -7.00 13.33 -1.30
C GLY A 192 -5.59 13.32 -1.90
N ASP A 193 -4.53 13.22 -1.09
CA ASP A 193 -3.16 13.06 -1.60
C ASP A 193 -3.02 11.73 -2.36
N ARG A 194 -2.90 11.82 -3.69
CA ARG A 194 -2.86 10.65 -4.57
C ARG A 194 -1.61 9.80 -4.41
N HIS A 195 -0.48 10.38 -4.00
CA HIS A 195 0.73 9.60 -3.82
C HIS A 195 0.65 8.79 -2.52
N LEU A 196 0.18 9.41 -1.44
CA LEU A 196 -0.01 8.69 -0.18
C LEU A 196 -1.13 7.66 -0.27
N GLN A 197 -2.20 7.94 -1.03
CA GLN A 197 -3.22 6.95 -1.36
C GLN A 197 -2.60 5.75 -2.09
N TRP A 198 -1.73 6.00 -3.09
CA TRP A 198 -1.03 4.93 -3.80
C TRP A 198 -0.21 4.06 -2.83
N LEU A 199 0.47 4.65 -1.84
CA LEU A 199 1.18 3.87 -0.83
C LEU A 199 0.22 2.97 -0.03
N LEU A 200 -0.94 3.47 0.43
CA LEU A 200 -1.92 2.63 1.14
C LEU A 200 -2.58 1.56 0.25
N ASP A 201 -2.70 1.83 -1.04
CA ASP A 201 -3.24 0.88 -2.01
C ASP A 201 -2.27 -0.28 -2.27
N HIS A 202 -0.96 -0.09 -2.05
CA HIS A 202 0.09 -1.03 -2.44
C HIS A 202 1.04 -1.42 -1.30
N ARG A 203 0.74 -1.05 -0.04
CA ARG A 203 1.51 -1.40 1.15
C ARG A 203 0.59 -1.86 2.26
N GLU A 204 1.17 -2.63 3.16
CA GLU A 204 0.51 -3.03 4.40
C GLU A 204 1.43 -2.69 5.58
N ILE A 205 0.98 -1.72 6.37
CA ILE A 205 1.83 -1.10 7.40
C ILE A 205 1.31 -1.55 8.76
N TYR A 206 2.18 -2.15 9.55
CA TYR A 206 1.91 -2.58 10.91
C TYR A 206 2.69 -1.75 11.91
N PHE A 207 1.99 -1.21 12.90
CA PHE A 207 2.60 -0.61 14.08
C PHE A 207 2.30 -1.45 15.33
N VAL A 208 3.34 -1.77 16.10
CA VAL A 208 3.17 -2.16 17.50
C VAL A 208 3.00 -0.87 18.30
N VAL A 209 1.84 -0.68 18.93
CA VAL A 209 1.51 0.59 19.61
C VAL A 209 2.59 0.94 20.65
N CYS A 210 2.99 -0.04 21.46
CA CYS A 210 4.16 0.04 22.33
C CYS A 210 4.60 -1.39 22.70
N GLN A 211 5.88 -1.71 22.51
CA GLN A 211 6.41 -3.04 22.83
C GLN A 211 6.49 -3.28 24.34
N ASN A 212 6.77 -2.24 25.14
CA ASN A 212 6.81 -2.30 26.60
C ASN A 212 5.74 -1.38 27.24
N PRO A 213 4.45 -1.76 27.21
CA PRO A 213 3.37 -0.92 27.75
C PRO A 213 3.50 -0.67 29.26
N TYR A 214 4.00 -1.65 30.03
CA TYR A 214 4.26 -1.48 31.47
C TYR A 214 5.31 -0.40 31.74
N GLY A 215 6.42 -0.46 31.00
CA GLY A 215 7.53 0.48 31.13
C GLY A 215 7.15 1.88 30.65
N PHE A 216 6.31 1.98 29.62
CA PHE A 216 5.80 3.24 29.10
C PHE A 216 5.02 4.02 30.16
N ASP A 217 4.04 3.38 30.81
CA ASP A 217 3.23 4.00 31.88
C ASP A 217 4.03 4.41 33.11
N ARG A 218 5.17 3.76 33.34
CA ARG A 218 6.05 4.02 34.50
C ARG A 218 7.28 4.83 34.16
N VAL A 219 7.44 5.22 32.89
CA VAL A 219 8.60 5.95 32.39
C VAL A 219 9.90 5.24 32.79
N GLN A 220 10.00 3.95 32.48
CA GLN A 220 11.17 3.12 32.77
C GLN A 220 11.57 2.25 31.58
N ARG A 221 12.85 1.87 31.55
CA ARG A 221 13.42 1.02 30.50
C ARG A 221 12.80 -0.38 30.46
N GLY A 222 12.91 -1.12 31.55
CA GLY A 222 12.52 -2.53 31.61
C GLY A 222 11.01 -2.75 31.76
N ASP A 223 10.56 -3.98 31.56
CA ASP A 223 9.16 -4.38 31.73
C ASP A 223 8.75 -4.53 33.22
N GLY A 224 7.60 -5.16 33.48
CA GLY A 224 7.10 -5.42 34.84
C GLY A 224 7.96 -6.34 35.70
N HIS A 225 8.85 -7.11 35.09
CA HIS A 225 9.82 -7.97 35.75
C HIS A 225 11.21 -7.31 35.86
N GLY A 226 11.37 -6.11 35.27
CA GLY A 226 12.64 -5.42 35.15
C GLY A 226 13.52 -5.94 34.00
N TRP A 227 12.95 -6.73 33.08
CA TRP A 227 13.67 -7.26 31.93
C TRP A 227 13.84 -6.19 30.85
N ASP A 228 15.02 -6.15 30.25
CA ASP A 228 15.30 -5.40 29.04
C ASP A 228 14.80 -6.20 27.82
N LEU A 229 13.72 -5.72 27.19
CA LEU A 229 13.09 -6.41 26.07
C LEU A 229 13.96 -6.39 24.80
N ASN A 230 14.93 -5.48 24.68
CA ASN A 230 15.90 -5.52 23.58
C ASN A 230 17.13 -6.39 23.91
N ARG A 231 16.97 -7.37 24.81
CA ARG A 231 17.96 -8.38 25.21
C ARG A 231 17.37 -9.80 25.26
N GLU A 232 16.19 -10.01 24.70
CA GLU A 232 15.45 -11.28 24.79
C GLU A 232 15.44 -12.13 23.51
N ALA A 233 15.77 -11.54 22.36
CA ALA A 233 15.66 -12.20 21.07
C ALA A 233 16.67 -13.35 20.93
N ASP A 234 16.36 -14.32 20.07
CA ASP A 234 17.21 -15.50 19.83
C ASP A 234 18.39 -15.21 18.91
N TYR A 235 19.23 -14.24 19.29
CA TYR A 235 20.44 -13.89 18.56
C TYR A 235 21.54 -13.57 19.57
N ASP A 236 22.25 -14.60 19.99
CA ASP A 236 23.12 -14.63 21.18
C ASP A 236 22.40 -14.23 22.46
N GLY A 237 21.08 -14.42 22.48
CA GLY A 237 20.21 -14.10 23.59
C GLY A 237 19.72 -15.34 24.39
N PRO A 238 19.05 -15.10 25.52
CA PRO A 238 18.87 -13.77 26.12
C PRO A 238 20.18 -13.30 26.78
N ALA A 239 20.37 -11.99 26.89
CA ALA A 239 21.51 -11.43 27.61
C ALA A 239 21.19 -11.21 29.09
N ARG A 240 22.22 -10.88 29.89
CA ARG A 240 22.13 -10.76 31.37
C ARG A 240 20.98 -9.90 31.90
N SER A 241 20.61 -8.82 31.21
CA SER A 241 19.52 -7.92 31.61
C SER A 241 18.16 -8.27 30.99
N GLY A 242 18.12 -9.25 30.08
CA GLY A 242 16.89 -9.76 29.49
C GLY A 242 16.17 -10.77 30.39
N PRO A 243 15.10 -11.40 29.87
CA PRO A 243 14.42 -12.51 30.53
C PRO A 243 15.34 -13.73 30.73
N PRO A 244 14.97 -14.67 31.62
CA PRO A 244 15.76 -15.88 31.87
C PRO A 244 15.82 -16.81 30.64
N GLU A 245 14.82 -16.74 29.76
CA GLU A 245 14.72 -17.54 28.55
C GLU A 245 14.54 -16.62 27.33
N VAL A 246 15.02 -17.10 26.17
CA VAL A 246 14.79 -16.46 24.87
C VAL A 246 13.27 -16.28 24.66
N TRP A 247 12.85 -15.10 24.20
CA TRP A 247 11.43 -14.76 24.05
C TRP A 247 10.62 -15.03 25.33
N GLY A 248 11.22 -14.80 26.51
CA GLY A 248 10.57 -15.10 27.78
C GLY A 248 9.45 -14.13 28.15
N SER A 249 9.39 -12.94 27.55
CA SER A 249 8.34 -11.96 27.81
C SER A 249 7.14 -12.15 26.87
N VAL A 250 5.94 -11.78 27.33
CA VAL A 250 4.73 -11.77 26.48
C VAL A 250 4.89 -10.84 25.25
N PRO A 251 5.44 -9.63 25.37
CA PRO A 251 5.75 -8.80 24.20
C PRO A 251 6.66 -9.50 23.19
N GLY A 252 7.73 -10.15 23.66
CA GLY A 252 8.68 -10.89 22.84
C GLY A 252 8.02 -12.07 22.12
N GLN A 253 7.24 -12.88 22.83
CA GLN A 253 6.48 -14.00 22.23
C GLN A 253 5.54 -13.51 21.14
N THR A 254 4.79 -12.44 21.42
CA THR A 254 3.83 -11.86 20.48
C THR A 254 4.53 -11.34 19.22
N LEU A 255 5.65 -10.62 19.38
CA LEU A 255 6.41 -10.09 18.25
C LEU A 255 7.02 -11.21 17.40
N LYS A 256 7.58 -12.24 18.04
CA LYS A 256 8.14 -13.42 17.36
C LYS A 256 7.08 -14.17 16.56
N GLU A 257 5.92 -14.43 17.15
CA GLU A 257 4.80 -15.06 16.44
C GLU A 257 4.30 -14.18 15.29
N PHE A 258 4.17 -12.87 15.51
CA PHE A 258 3.80 -11.94 14.44
C PHE A 258 4.78 -12.01 13.27
N VAL A 259 6.09 -11.83 13.52
CA VAL A 259 7.08 -11.89 12.44
C VAL A 259 7.04 -13.24 11.71
N ASN A 260 6.88 -14.36 12.41
CA ASN A 260 6.84 -15.69 11.79
C ASN A 260 5.60 -15.95 10.90
N HIS A 261 4.55 -15.15 11.00
CA HIS A 261 3.33 -15.26 10.19
C HIS A 261 3.20 -14.15 9.15
N HIS A 262 4.28 -13.40 8.89
CA HIS A 262 4.25 -12.19 8.06
C HIS A 262 5.53 -12.07 7.20
N GLN A 263 5.41 -11.79 5.90
CA GLN A 263 6.53 -11.59 4.99
C GLN A 263 7.00 -10.12 4.96
N ILE A 264 7.44 -9.60 6.10
CA ILE A 264 7.83 -8.19 6.27
C ILE A 264 9.09 -7.84 5.47
N ARG A 265 9.06 -6.80 4.62
CA ARG A 265 10.25 -6.37 3.86
C ARG A 265 11.17 -5.48 4.71
N VAL A 266 10.57 -4.53 5.41
CA VAL A 266 11.27 -3.49 6.18
C VAL A 266 10.71 -3.42 7.59
N GLY A 267 11.57 -3.20 8.57
CA GLY A 267 11.11 -2.94 9.92
C GLY A 267 12.03 -2.06 10.75
N ALA A 268 11.51 -1.59 11.90
CA ALA A 268 12.33 -0.85 12.85
C ALA A 268 11.83 -0.94 14.29
N ASP A 269 12.76 -0.85 15.24
CA ASP A 269 12.49 -0.60 16.65
C ASP A 269 13.05 0.76 17.09
N PHE A 270 12.14 1.69 17.40
CA PHE A 270 12.54 3.04 17.79
C PHE A 270 13.08 3.10 19.22
N HIS A 271 14.21 3.79 19.36
CA HIS A 271 14.95 3.99 20.59
C HIS A 271 15.17 5.47 20.92
N GLY A 272 15.72 5.72 22.09
CA GLY A 272 16.17 7.04 22.55
C GLY A 272 17.26 6.95 23.62
N GLY A 273 18.02 8.03 23.74
CA GLY A 273 19.21 8.13 24.57
C GLY A 273 20.44 8.57 23.76
N ALA A 274 20.43 8.31 22.45
CA ALA A 274 21.44 8.80 21.52
C ALA A 274 20.79 9.43 20.27
N ARG A 275 21.63 9.84 19.32
CA ARG A 275 21.21 10.25 17.97
C ARG A 275 21.99 9.44 16.94
N MET A 276 21.42 8.32 16.50
CA MET A 276 22.08 7.33 15.65
C MET A 276 21.07 6.59 14.75
N LEU A 277 21.51 6.06 13.61
CA LEU A 277 20.79 5.00 12.90
C LEU A 277 21.62 3.73 12.94
N LEU A 278 21.10 2.73 13.65
CA LEU A 278 21.82 1.49 13.88
C LEU A 278 21.23 0.39 13.00
N TYR A 279 22.09 -0.48 12.49
CA TYR A 279 21.70 -1.68 11.75
C TYR A 279 22.58 -2.87 12.18
N PRO A 280 22.22 -4.12 11.81
CA PRO A 280 23.00 -5.29 12.18
C PRO A 280 24.49 -5.19 11.78
N TRP A 281 25.40 -5.86 12.47
CA TRP A 281 25.18 -6.80 13.57
C TRP A 281 25.25 -6.14 14.95
N SER A 282 25.06 -6.92 16.02
CA SER A 282 25.18 -6.50 17.43
C SER A 282 26.46 -7.00 18.12
N SER A 283 27.53 -7.26 17.34
CA SER A 283 28.89 -7.76 17.67
C SER A 283 29.03 -9.20 18.17
N THR A 284 28.33 -10.15 17.58
CA THR A 284 28.57 -11.57 17.87
C THR A 284 29.34 -12.31 16.77
N HIS A 285 29.55 -11.64 15.65
CA HIS A 285 30.23 -12.16 14.46
C HIS A 285 31.73 -11.95 14.43
N ARG A 286 32.39 -12.61 13.48
CA ARG A 286 33.72 -12.20 13.01
C ARG A 286 33.68 -10.72 12.67
N ASN A 287 34.74 -10.01 13.05
CA ASN A 287 34.89 -8.61 12.67
C ASN A 287 35.21 -8.46 11.17
N VAL A 288 34.16 -8.49 10.34
CA VAL A 288 34.22 -8.19 8.90
C VAL A 288 34.22 -6.68 8.70
N GLU A 289 35.17 -6.19 7.90
CA GLU A 289 35.30 -4.78 7.56
C GLU A 289 34.61 -4.46 6.23
N GLY A 290 33.80 -3.39 6.20
CA GLY A 290 33.18 -2.84 5.00
C GLY A 290 33.58 -1.38 4.80
N VAL A 291 33.72 -0.93 3.55
CA VAL A 291 34.00 0.47 3.22
C VAL A 291 32.83 1.07 2.47
N SER A 292 32.24 2.13 3.00
CA SER A 292 31.12 2.82 2.38
C SER A 292 31.51 3.34 0.99
N PRO A 293 30.79 2.96 -0.08
CA PRO A 293 31.07 3.46 -1.41
C PRO A 293 30.68 4.94 -1.58
N LEU A 294 29.87 5.48 -0.67
CA LEU A 294 29.37 6.85 -0.74
C LEU A 294 30.28 7.84 0.00
N THR A 295 30.88 7.40 1.10
CA THR A 295 31.64 8.28 2.01
C THR A 295 33.11 7.91 2.13
N GLY A 296 33.50 6.69 1.77
CA GLY A 296 34.83 6.15 2.01
C GLY A 296 35.10 5.78 3.48
N ALA A 297 34.11 5.92 4.37
CA ALA A 297 34.24 5.50 5.77
C ALA A 297 34.33 3.97 5.88
N ALA A 298 35.19 3.49 6.79
CA ALA A 298 35.33 2.08 7.11
C ALA A 298 34.50 1.72 8.34
N TYR A 299 33.84 0.56 8.30
CA TYR A 299 32.99 0.03 9.34
C TYR A 299 33.38 -1.40 9.68
N SER A 300 33.44 -1.69 10.97
CA SER A 300 33.68 -3.01 11.53
C SER A 300 32.35 -3.70 11.85
N TYR A 301 32.35 -5.03 11.94
CA TYR A 301 31.15 -5.88 12.11
C TYR A 301 30.08 -5.67 11.01
N ALA A 302 30.53 -5.45 9.77
CA ALA A 302 29.67 -5.20 8.63
C ALA A 302 28.90 -6.48 8.21
N PRO A 303 27.57 -6.39 7.97
CA PRO A 303 26.74 -7.51 7.53
C PRO A 303 26.96 -7.84 6.04
N PRO A 304 26.50 -9.02 5.55
CA PRO A 304 26.61 -9.35 4.13
C PRO A 304 25.95 -8.30 3.23
N ASP A 305 24.83 -7.71 3.66
CA ASP A 305 24.11 -6.66 2.93
C ASP A 305 24.60 -5.24 3.25
N PHE A 306 25.84 -5.10 3.74
CA PHE A 306 26.43 -3.84 4.20
C PHE A 306 26.20 -2.67 3.23
N TYR A 307 26.43 -2.88 1.93
CA TYR A 307 26.30 -1.81 0.95
C TYR A 307 24.87 -1.26 0.83
N PHE A 308 23.86 -2.14 0.94
CA PHE A 308 22.46 -1.72 0.92
C PHE A 308 22.12 -0.94 2.19
N TYR A 309 22.51 -1.47 3.36
CA TYR A 309 22.32 -0.80 4.65
C TYR A 309 22.98 0.58 4.70
N ASP A 310 24.24 0.70 4.26
CA ASP A 310 24.99 1.95 4.24
C ASP A 310 24.30 2.98 3.34
N ALA A 311 24.03 2.63 2.07
CA ALA A 311 23.44 3.55 1.12
C ALA A 311 22.01 3.98 1.48
N ALA A 312 21.18 3.05 1.95
CA ALA A 312 19.83 3.35 2.41
C ALA A 312 19.84 4.24 3.65
N SER A 313 20.70 3.94 4.63
CA SER A 313 20.73 4.67 5.90
C SER A 313 21.31 6.08 5.75
N LEU A 314 22.35 6.27 4.94
CA LEU A 314 22.93 7.59 4.67
C LEU A 314 21.95 8.52 3.93
N ARG A 315 21.20 7.98 2.95
CA ARG A 315 20.13 8.74 2.27
C ARG A 315 18.97 9.04 3.21
N LEU A 316 18.57 8.08 4.03
CA LEU A 316 17.56 8.27 5.07
C LEU A 316 17.96 9.38 6.04
N GLY A 317 19.19 9.36 6.55
CA GLY A 317 19.69 10.39 7.46
C GLY A 317 19.64 11.80 6.86
N SER A 318 20.02 11.91 5.58
CA SER A 318 19.90 13.14 4.79
C SER A 318 18.44 13.60 4.63
N TYR A 319 17.52 12.67 4.38
CA TYR A 319 16.10 12.95 4.22
C TYR A 319 15.40 13.33 5.54
N MET A 320 15.70 12.65 6.64
CA MET A 320 15.07 12.92 7.95
C MET A 320 15.26 14.36 8.41
N GLY A 321 16.43 14.94 8.13
CA GLY A 321 16.78 16.30 8.52
C GLY A 321 17.54 16.36 9.84
N TRP A 322 17.58 17.55 10.43
CA TRP A 322 18.55 17.91 11.47
C TRP A 322 17.95 18.34 12.80
N TYR A 323 16.66 18.14 13.03
CA TYR A 323 16.02 18.58 14.28
C TYR A 323 16.63 17.86 15.50
N GLY A 324 16.81 16.54 15.40
CA GLY A 324 17.51 15.72 16.39
C GLY A 324 19.03 15.83 16.34
N GLY A 325 19.58 16.56 15.38
CA GLY A 325 20.98 16.52 14.96
C GLY A 325 21.17 15.76 13.64
N PRO A 326 22.28 16.00 12.92
CA PRO A 326 22.55 15.33 11.65
C PRO A 326 22.75 13.82 11.85
N LEU A 327 22.38 13.05 10.84
CA LEU A 327 22.65 11.62 10.73
C LEU A 327 23.55 11.41 9.50
N ASN A 328 24.75 10.89 9.71
CA ASN A 328 25.81 10.74 8.71
C ASN A 328 26.72 9.54 9.07
N GLN A 329 27.82 9.35 8.35
CA GLN A 329 28.77 8.25 8.59
C GLN A 329 29.30 8.13 10.03
N ASP A 330 29.28 9.19 10.83
CA ASP A 330 29.82 9.19 12.19
C ASP A 330 28.83 8.63 13.22
N ASN A 331 27.54 8.53 12.87
CA ASN A 331 26.48 8.05 13.75
C ASN A 331 25.44 7.16 13.03
N ILE A 332 25.81 6.63 11.87
CA ILE A 332 25.05 5.62 11.13
C ILE A 332 25.97 4.43 10.95
N GLY A 333 25.57 3.22 11.33
CA GLY A 333 26.44 2.05 11.16
C GLY A 333 25.99 0.80 11.89
N PRO A 334 26.82 -0.27 11.84
CA PRO A 334 26.63 -1.46 12.64
C PRO A 334 26.57 -1.12 14.14
N ILE A 335 25.61 -1.71 14.85
CA ILE A 335 25.32 -1.41 16.27
C ILE A 335 26.59 -1.25 17.13
N PRO A 336 27.53 -2.21 17.22
CA PRO A 336 28.57 -2.18 18.24
C PRO A 336 29.56 -1.05 18.11
N VAL A 337 29.96 -0.70 16.88
CA VAL A 337 30.91 0.40 16.64
C VAL A 337 30.25 1.75 16.72
N THR A 338 28.97 1.85 16.35
CA THR A 338 28.25 3.12 16.34
C THR A 338 27.74 3.47 17.74
N VAL A 339 27.17 2.51 18.47
CA VAL A 339 26.71 2.70 19.86
C VAL A 339 27.85 2.61 20.87
N GLY A 340 28.93 1.92 20.53
CA GLY A 340 30.13 1.74 21.35
C GLY A 340 30.12 0.54 22.29
N TYR A 341 29.17 -0.40 22.15
CA TYR A 341 29.09 -1.63 22.96
C TYR A 341 28.29 -2.74 22.28
N GLU A 342 28.50 -3.99 22.71
CA GLU A 342 27.80 -5.17 22.19
C GLU A 342 26.35 -5.30 22.70
N ALA A 343 25.41 -5.68 21.83
CA ALA A 343 23.99 -5.80 22.19
C ALA A 343 23.40 -7.20 21.87
N PRO A 344 23.85 -8.26 22.56
CA PRO A 344 23.31 -9.60 22.38
C PRO A 344 21.82 -9.67 22.77
N GLY A 345 21.07 -10.51 22.07
CA GLY A 345 19.62 -10.67 22.25
C GLY A 345 18.78 -9.49 21.75
N SER A 346 19.34 -8.63 20.89
CA SER A 346 18.61 -7.53 20.26
C SER A 346 17.75 -8.00 19.09
N ILE A 347 16.65 -7.29 18.83
CA ILE A 347 15.71 -7.64 17.76
C ILE A 347 16.30 -7.43 16.36
N ALA A 348 17.13 -6.40 16.17
CA ALA A 348 17.68 -6.04 14.85
C ALA A 348 18.45 -7.17 14.16
N PRO A 349 19.47 -7.80 14.79
CA PRO A 349 20.17 -8.93 14.15
C PRO A 349 19.26 -10.16 14.00
N TRP A 350 18.31 -10.39 14.91
CA TRP A 350 17.37 -11.49 14.81
C TRP A 350 16.43 -11.34 13.60
N ALA A 351 15.77 -10.20 13.46
CA ALA A 351 14.83 -9.93 12.38
C ALA A 351 15.50 -9.98 11.00
N TYR A 352 16.80 -9.64 10.95
CA TYR A 352 17.62 -9.68 9.75
C TYR A 352 18.12 -11.10 9.41
N GLY A 353 18.82 -11.77 10.33
CA GLY A 353 19.62 -12.96 10.02
C GLY A 353 19.12 -14.30 10.57
N ALA A 354 18.05 -14.32 11.39
CA ALA A 354 17.68 -15.53 12.13
C ALA A 354 17.03 -16.65 11.27
N ASN A 355 16.72 -16.39 10.00
CA ASN A 355 16.22 -17.43 9.09
C ASN A 355 17.38 -18.31 8.59
N ILE A 356 17.82 -19.26 9.40
CA ILE A 356 19.01 -20.08 9.10
C ILE A 356 18.83 -21.06 7.94
N ALA A 357 17.60 -21.31 7.51
CA ALA A 357 17.35 -22.07 6.28
C ALA A 357 17.86 -21.28 5.05
N ARG A 358 17.85 -19.94 5.13
CA ARG A 358 18.40 -19.03 4.12
C ARG A 358 19.79 -18.50 4.47
N CYS A 359 20.08 -18.36 5.77
CA CYS A 359 21.29 -17.75 6.32
C CYS A 359 22.07 -18.76 7.17
N PRO A 360 22.58 -19.87 6.59
CA PRO A 360 23.16 -20.97 7.36
C PRO A 360 24.39 -20.60 8.18
N ALA A 361 25.11 -19.52 7.82
CA ALA A 361 26.24 -19.03 8.61
C ALA A 361 25.81 -18.51 9.99
N GLU A 362 24.53 -18.19 10.18
CA GLU A 362 24.00 -17.64 11.43
C GLU A 362 23.53 -18.72 12.43
N ALA A 363 23.63 -20.00 12.06
CA ALA A 363 23.26 -21.11 12.93
C ALA A 363 23.91 -21.10 14.33
N PRO A 364 25.17 -20.65 14.54
CA PRO A 364 25.75 -20.58 15.88
C PRO A 364 25.11 -19.57 16.83
N PHE A 365 24.36 -18.58 16.32
CA PHE A 365 23.84 -17.46 17.10
C PHE A 365 22.37 -17.63 17.49
N VAL A 366 21.68 -18.61 16.90
CA VAL A 366 20.26 -18.90 17.14
C VAL A 366 20.08 -20.30 17.73
N LYS A 367 19.11 -20.49 18.62
CA LYS A 367 18.79 -21.80 19.22
C LYS A 367 17.76 -22.56 18.39
N ASN A 368 18.11 -22.85 17.14
CA ASN A 368 17.20 -23.52 16.18
C ASN A 368 16.67 -24.88 16.66
N ASP A 369 17.47 -25.66 17.41
CA ASP A 369 17.00 -26.95 17.94
C ASP A 369 15.87 -26.82 18.98
N VAL A 370 15.66 -25.60 19.51
CA VAL A 370 14.63 -25.29 20.51
C VAL A 370 13.45 -24.53 19.89
N PHE A 371 13.72 -23.54 19.03
CA PHE A 371 12.69 -22.65 18.49
C PHE A 371 12.34 -22.87 17.02
N GLY A 372 13.10 -23.72 16.31
CA GLY A 372 12.97 -23.91 14.87
C GLY A 372 13.53 -22.74 14.05
N PRO A 373 13.44 -22.80 12.70
CA PRO A 373 13.82 -21.68 11.87
C PRO A 373 12.82 -20.53 12.08
N TYR A 374 13.29 -19.29 11.88
CA TYR A 374 12.45 -18.09 11.90
C TYR A 374 12.11 -17.68 10.46
N PRO A 375 11.11 -18.30 9.79
CA PRO A 375 10.84 -18.06 8.37
C PRO A 375 10.49 -16.60 8.07
N GLY A 376 9.92 -15.89 9.05
CA GLY A 376 9.59 -14.47 8.96
C GLY A 376 10.79 -13.52 8.93
N ALA A 377 11.97 -13.94 9.37
CA ALA A 377 13.18 -13.13 9.33
C ALA A 377 13.74 -12.99 7.89
N GLY A 378 14.76 -12.15 7.72
CA GLY A 378 15.22 -11.65 6.40
C GLY A 378 14.77 -10.20 6.14
N ILE A 379 14.38 -9.50 7.20
CA ILE A 379 13.81 -8.15 7.18
C ILE A 379 14.95 -7.13 7.18
N MET A 380 14.85 -6.07 6.36
CA MET A 380 15.72 -4.91 6.55
C MET A 380 15.32 -4.17 7.82
N TRP A 381 16.06 -4.44 8.89
CA TRP A 381 15.79 -3.85 10.20
C TRP A 381 16.71 -2.69 10.55
N LEU A 382 16.15 -1.58 11.03
CA LEU A 382 16.89 -0.45 11.61
C LEU A 382 16.47 -0.20 13.06
N SER A 383 17.42 0.20 13.92
CA SER A 383 17.16 0.62 15.30
C SER A 383 17.49 2.11 15.47
N PRO A 384 16.59 3.03 15.07
CA PRO A 384 16.86 4.47 15.15
C PRO A 384 16.84 4.98 16.58
N GLU A 385 17.96 5.55 17.02
CA GLU A 385 18.10 6.34 18.23
C GLU A 385 17.66 7.78 17.92
N MET A 386 16.42 8.12 18.25
CA MET A 386 15.78 9.32 17.72
C MET A 386 16.24 10.60 18.43
N SER A 387 16.48 10.53 19.73
CA SER A 387 16.71 11.70 20.59
C SER A 387 17.66 11.40 21.74
N THR A 388 18.56 12.34 22.05
CA THR A 388 19.50 12.21 23.19
C THR A 388 18.80 12.20 24.54
N VAL A 389 17.63 12.84 24.64
CA VAL A 389 16.73 12.71 25.80
C VAL A 389 15.75 11.60 25.48
N LYS A 390 15.70 10.55 26.30
CA LYS A 390 14.83 9.38 26.09
C LYS A 390 13.34 9.74 26.04
N ASN A 391 12.92 10.54 27.01
CA ASN A 391 11.54 10.99 27.17
C ASN A 391 11.46 12.53 27.05
N PRO A 392 11.60 13.10 25.85
CA PRO A 392 11.64 14.55 25.69
C PRO A 392 10.28 15.19 26.02
N PRO A 393 10.26 16.47 26.42
CA PRO A 393 9.02 17.19 26.68
C PRO A 393 8.19 17.35 25.41
N GLU A 394 6.87 17.45 25.56
CA GLU A 394 5.88 17.48 24.46
C GLU A 394 6.19 18.54 23.39
N TRP A 395 6.65 19.73 23.78
CA TRP A 395 7.03 20.80 22.84
C TRP A 395 8.21 20.43 21.91
N ARG A 396 8.83 19.26 22.06
CA ARG A 396 9.86 18.77 21.13
C ARG A 396 9.26 17.95 19.97
N PHE A 397 7.99 17.57 20.03
CA PHE A 397 7.36 16.74 18.98
C PHE A 397 6.95 17.56 17.75
N GLY A 398 6.66 18.85 17.92
CA GLY A 398 6.32 19.76 16.83
C GLY A 398 4.84 19.68 16.43
N SER A 399 4.58 19.86 15.15
CA SER A 399 3.26 19.67 14.54
C SER A 399 3.42 19.25 13.08
N ASP A 400 2.32 19.23 12.32
CA ASP A 400 2.36 18.94 10.88
C ASP A 400 3.32 19.84 10.09
N VAL A 401 3.50 21.09 10.55
CA VAL A 401 4.26 22.14 9.87
C VAL A 401 5.39 22.73 10.72
N ILE A 402 5.36 22.53 12.05
CA ILE A 402 6.42 22.99 12.94
C ILE A 402 7.43 21.85 13.11
N PRO A 403 8.72 22.08 12.80
CA PRO A 403 9.76 21.07 12.98
C PRO A 403 9.80 20.51 14.41
N GLY A 404 9.96 19.20 14.51
CA GLY A 404 10.03 18.46 15.75
C GLY A 404 10.32 16.99 15.49
N TYR A 405 10.46 16.21 16.57
CA TYR A 405 10.68 14.78 16.44
C TYR A 405 9.54 14.06 15.71
N GLY A 406 8.30 14.53 15.80
CA GLY A 406 7.18 13.97 15.05
C GLY A 406 7.36 14.08 13.53
N VAL A 407 7.94 15.19 13.05
CA VAL A 407 8.28 15.37 11.63
C VAL A 407 9.41 14.44 11.20
N GLU A 408 10.41 14.21 12.06
CA GLU A 408 11.49 13.25 11.74
C GLU A 408 10.99 11.81 11.72
N VAL A 409 10.13 11.40 12.66
CA VAL A 409 9.48 10.08 12.64
C VAL A 409 8.64 9.92 11.38
N ARG A 410 7.84 10.93 11.00
CA ARG A 410 7.09 10.90 9.72
C ARG A 410 8.01 10.64 8.54
N ARG A 411 9.13 11.36 8.45
CA ARG A 411 10.09 11.21 7.33
C ARG A 411 10.74 9.84 7.34
N PHE A 412 11.11 9.33 8.51
CA PHE A 412 11.63 7.98 8.64
C PHE A 412 10.63 6.96 8.09
N LEU A 413 9.38 7.01 8.56
CA LEU A 413 8.33 6.09 8.16
C LEU A 413 8.05 6.17 6.65
N LEU A 414 7.91 7.37 6.08
CA LEU A 414 7.68 7.54 4.63
C LEU A 414 8.79 6.89 3.79
N HIS A 415 10.06 7.08 4.17
CA HIS A 415 11.19 6.49 3.46
C HIS A 415 11.15 4.95 3.52
N GLN A 416 10.94 4.40 4.71
CA GLN A 416 10.91 2.95 4.92
C GLN A 416 9.70 2.29 4.23
N ILE A 417 8.52 2.92 4.26
CA ILE A 417 7.30 2.44 3.58
C ILE A 417 7.50 2.42 2.06
N ASP A 418 8.12 3.45 1.50
CA ASP A 418 8.38 3.52 0.06
C ASP A 418 9.34 2.40 -0.40
N MET A 419 10.47 2.26 0.32
CA MET A 419 11.56 1.31 0.02
C MET A 419 11.16 -0.17 0.09
N ALA A 420 10.04 -0.48 0.73
CA ALA A 420 9.53 -1.85 0.87
C ALA A 420 9.42 -2.57 -0.48
N GLN A 421 9.07 -1.87 -1.57
CA GLN A 421 9.02 -2.46 -2.90
C GLN A 421 9.16 -1.42 -4.03
N PRO A 422 9.96 -1.67 -5.08
CA PRO A 422 10.06 -0.76 -6.21
C PRO A 422 8.74 -0.59 -6.97
N TYR A 423 8.56 0.57 -7.59
CA TYR A 423 7.42 0.83 -8.46
C TYR A 423 7.70 1.98 -9.42
N LEU A 424 6.95 2.02 -10.53
CA LEU A 424 7.00 3.10 -11.49
C LEU A 424 5.66 3.83 -11.52
N ARG A 425 5.72 5.16 -11.59
CA ARG A 425 4.53 6.01 -11.75
C ARG A 425 4.69 6.97 -12.91
N TRP A 426 3.60 7.18 -13.62
CA TRP A 426 3.50 8.27 -14.59
C TRP A 426 3.50 9.62 -13.89
N VAL A 427 4.18 10.60 -14.49
CA VAL A 427 4.30 11.97 -13.99
C VAL A 427 3.71 12.92 -15.02
N GLY A 428 2.69 13.67 -14.61
CA GLY A 428 1.98 14.58 -15.51
C GLY A 428 1.04 13.86 -16.48
N GLN A 429 0.51 14.61 -17.43
CA GLN A 429 -0.25 14.07 -18.57
C GLN A 429 0.69 13.92 -19.77
N PRO A 430 0.41 12.99 -20.71
CA PRO A 430 1.10 12.95 -21.99
C PRO A 430 1.02 14.31 -22.71
N GLU A 431 2.13 14.73 -23.32
CA GLU A 431 2.25 16.01 -24.01
C GLU A 431 2.53 15.80 -25.50
N TRP A 432 1.70 16.37 -26.37
CA TRP A 432 1.96 16.36 -27.81
C TRP A 432 3.03 17.39 -28.17
N ARG A 433 4.07 16.94 -28.86
CA ARG A 433 5.16 17.75 -29.41
C ARG A 433 5.25 17.55 -30.92
N ALA A 434 6.02 18.40 -31.58
CA ALA A 434 6.16 18.37 -33.04
C ALA A 434 6.73 17.03 -33.56
N ASP A 435 7.49 16.33 -32.73
CA ASP A 435 8.18 15.07 -33.00
C ASP A 435 7.45 13.83 -32.46
N GLY A 436 6.34 13.99 -31.73
CA GLY A 436 5.53 12.88 -31.24
C GLY A 436 4.87 13.13 -29.88
N LEU A 437 4.51 12.04 -29.20
CA LEU A 437 3.91 12.08 -27.88
C LEU A 437 4.99 11.91 -26.80
N THR A 438 5.18 12.93 -25.97
CA THR A 438 6.08 12.85 -24.81
C THR A 438 5.34 12.31 -23.60
N VAL A 439 5.93 11.30 -22.96
CA VAL A 439 5.47 10.77 -21.67
C VAL A 439 6.61 10.81 -20.65
N SER A 440 6.26 11.04 -19.40
CA SER A 440 7.24 11.13 -18.31
C SER A 440 6.87 10.19 -17.17
N TRP A 441 7.87 9.58 -16.54
CA TRP A 441 7.69 8.66 -15.42
C TRP A 441 8.81 8.80 -14.38
N GLN A 442 8.59 8.19 -13.23
CA GLN A 442 9.55 8.14 -12.13
C GLN A 442 9.60 6.73 -11.55
N VAL A 443 10.80 6.29 -11.20
CA VAL A 443 11.06 5.01 -10.51
C VAL A 443 11.29 5.29 -9.03
N ASN A 444 10.60 4.56 -8.14
CA ASN A 444 10.64 4.76 -6.69
C ASN A 444 10.84 3.41 -5.98
N GLY A 445 10.86 3.40 -4.64
CA GLY A 445 11.01 2.20 -3.81
C GLY A 445 12.36 1.48 -3.94
N SER A 446 13.37 2.17 -4.45
CA SER A 446 14.70 1.63 -4.78
C SER A 446 15.82 2.61 -4.45
N LEU A 447 17.05 2.11 -4.43
CA LEU A 447 18.24 2.91 -4.19
C LEU A 447 18.89 3.43 -5.47
N VAL A 448 18.84 2.63 -6.52
CA VAL A 448 19.41 2.95 -7.83
C VAL A 448 18.57 2.36 -8.96
N VAL A 449 18.50 3.06 -10.09
CA VAL A 449 17.90 2.57 -11.34
C VAL A 449 19.01 2.12 -12.28
N ASP A 450 19.17 0.81 -12.45
CA ASP A 450 20.16 0.25 -13.37
C ASP A 450 19.78 0.42 -14.84
N GLY A 451 18.48 0.52 -15.12
CA GLY A 451 18.03 0.89 -16.45
C GLY A 451 16.52 1.02 -16.52
N THR A 452 16.01 2.03 -17.24
CA THR A 452 14.58 2.24 -17.47
C THR A 452 14.29 2.53 -18.93
N VAL A 453 13.14 2.06 -19.43
CA VAL A 453 12.75 2.20 -20.84
C VAL A 453 11.23 2.22 -20.99
N LEU A 454 10.74 2.97 -21.97
CA LEU A 454 9.34 2.94 -22.39
C LEU A 454 9.08 1.76 -23.33
N GLN A 455 7.96 1.07 -23.16
CA GLN A 455 7.43 0.09 -24.11
C GLN A 455 6.07 0.57 -24.62
N TRP A 456 5.77 0.28 -25.88
CA TRP A 456 4.49 0.65 -26.47
C TRP A 456 3.93 -0.43 -27.41
N SER A 457 2.62 -0.46 -27.56
CA SER A 457 1.87 -1.36 -28.43
C SER A 457 0.52 -0.75 -28.83
N THR A 458 -0.13 -1.28 -29.86
CA THR A 458 -1.55 -1.00 -30.17
C THR A 458 -2.50 -1.96 -29.46
N ARG A 459 -1.97 -2.88 -28.65
CA ARG A 459 -2.71 -3.89 -27.89
C ARG A 459 -2.45 -3.75 -26.39
N PRO A 460 -3.41 -4.13 -25.54
CA PRO A 460 -3.29 -4.00 -24.08
C PRO A 460 -2.21 -4.87 -23.46
N ASP A 461 -1.73 -5.92 -24.14
CA ASP A 461 -0.68 -6.84 -23.67
C ASP A 461 0.75 -6.28 -23.86
N VAL A 462 0.93 -4.97 -23.73
CA VAL A 462 2.19 -4.25 -24.02
C VAL A 462 3.38 -4.70 -23.16
N VAL A 463 3.13 -5.21 -21.96
CA VAL A 463 4.16 -5.72 -21.04
C VAL A 463 4.89 -6.93 -21.66
N ASP A 464 4.12 -7.89 -22.17
CA ASP A 464 4.63 -9.15 -22.70
C ASP A 464 4.93 -9.08 -24.20
N ASN A 465 4.14 -8.32 -24.96
CA ASN A 465 4.22 -8.23 -26.42
C ASN A 465 4.27 -6.78 -26.93
N PRO A 466 5.34 -6.02 -26.60
CA PRO A 466 5.52 -4.67 -27.11
C PRO A 466 5.76 -4.67 -28.63
N MET A 467 5.20 -3.68 -29.33
CA MET A 467 5.51 -3.43 -30.74
C MET A 467 6.78 -2.60 -30.91
N GLY A 468 7.11 -1.79 -29.91
CA GLY A 468 8.35 -1.02 -29.89
C GLY A 468 8.78 -0.66 -28.48
N VAL A 469 10.04 -0.22 -28.41
CA VAL A 469 10.68 0.24 -27.18
C VAL A 469 11.32 1.60 -27.44
N GLY A 470 11.29 2.45 -26.42
CA GLY A 470 11.91 3.77 -26.41
C GLY A 470 13.42 3.69 -26.14
N ILE A 471 13.96 4.77 -25.59
CA ILE A 471 15.38 4.88 -25.27
C ILE A 471 15.62 4.15 -23.95
N LEU A 472 16.66 3.30 -23.92
CA LEU A 472 17.16 2.76 -22.68
C LEU A 472 17.98 3.85 -21.98
N HIS A 473 17.52 4.25 -20.79
CA HIS A 473 18.25 5.13 -19.88
C HIS A 473 18.93 4.27 -18.81
N ASP A 474 20.25 4.20 -18.81
CA ASP A 474 21.08 3.33 -17.94
C ASP A 474 22.27 4.07 -17.30
N GLU A 475 22.17 5.39 -17.14
CA GLU A 475 23.25 6.27 -16.66
C GLU A 475 23.74 5.93 -15.25
N TYR A 476 22.91 5.24 -14.46
CA TYR A 476 23.21 4.85 -13.09
C TYR A 476 23.48 3.34 -12.93
N ALA A 477 23.59 2.58 -14.02
CA ALA A 477 23.89 1.15 -13.98
C ALA A 477 25.15 0.85 -13.16
N GLY A 478 25.02 -0.04 -12.17
CA GLY A 478 26.11 -0.43 -11.28
C GLY A 478 26.56 0.65 -10.27
N GLN A 479 25.87 1.79 -10.18
CA GLN A 479 26.07 2.75 -9.09
C GLN A 479 25.35 2.29 -7.82
N TYR A 480 25.71 2.86 -6.67
CA TYR A 480 25.03 2.61 -5.39
C TYR A 480 23.87 3.57 -5.12
N LEU A 481 23.73 4.65 -5.89
CA LEU A 481 22.62 5.59 -5.78
C LEU A 481 22.35 6.20 -7.15
N GLY A 482 21.08 6.49 -7.44
CA GLY A 482 20.73 7.43 -8.50
C GLY A 482 19.64 6.95 -9.45
N GLY A 483 19.06 7.89 -10.19
CA GLY A 483 17.99 7.61 -11.16
C GLY A 483 16.61 7.45 -10.53
N THR A 484 16.49 7.65 -9.21
CA THR A 484 15.27 7.39 -8.45
C THR A 484 14.50 8.67 -8.14
N GLY A 485 13.23 8.52 -7.76
CA GLY A 485 12.43 9.60 -7.18
C GLY A 485 12.95 10.13 -5.84
N TRP A 486 13.94 9.46 -5.25
CA TRP A 486 14.61 9.83 -4.00
C TRP A 486 15.96 10.50 -4.22
N ASP A 487 16.36 10.75 -5.46
CA ASP A 487 17.60 11.46 -5.72
C ASP A 487 17.55 12.86 -5.10
N SER A 488 18.68 13.25 -4.50
CA SER A 488 18.81 14.49 -3.73
C SER A 488 17.79 14.64 -2.58
N ALA A 489 17.29 13.53 -2.02
CA ALA A 489 16.42 13.56 -0.86
C ALA A 489 17.11 14.24 0.33
N TRP A 490 16.52 15.35 0.78
CA TRP A 490 17.11 16.22 1.78
C TRP A 490 16.03 16.90 2.61
N ASN A 491 16.10 16.72 3.94
CA ASN A 491 15.31 17.46 4.92
C ASN A 491 13.80 17.48 4.60
N GLY A 492 13.24 16.29 4.31
CA GLY A 492 11.84 16.04 4.01
C GLY A 492 11.40 16.33 2.59
N ARG A 493 12.33 16.66 1.69
CA ARG A 493 12.05 16.96 0.29
C ARG A 493 12.80 15.99 -0.61
N THR A 494 12.13 15.50 -1.63
CA THR A 494 12.77 14.79 -2.74
C THR A 494 12.79 15.70 -3.96
N ARG A 495 13.84 15.58 -4.79
CA ARG A 495 13.95 16.24 -6.10
C ARG A 495 14.43 15.19 -7.10
N GLY A 496 13.76 14.04 -7.05
CA GLY A 496 14.18 12.87 -7.78
C GLY A 496 14.13 13.02 -9.28
N VAL A 497 14.71 12.03 -9.96
CA VAL A 497 14.74 11.99 -11.42
C VAL A 497 13.33 11.78 -11.97
N ILE A 498 13.02 12.50 -13.04
CA ILE A 498 11.86 12.26 -13.89
C ILE A 498 12.42 11.90 -15.25
N TRP A 499 12.17 10.67 -15.66
CA TRP A 499 12.53 10.14 -16.96
C TRP A 499 11.46 10.55 -17.98
N SER A 500 11.86 10.76 -19.24
CA SER A 500 10.91 11.04 -20.31
C SER A 500 11.42 10.56 -21.65
N ASP A 501 10.48 10.13 -22.47
CA ASP A 501 10.71 9.76 -23.87
C ASP A 501 9.64 10.44 -24.73
N THR A 502 10.03 10.83 -25.95
CA THR A 502 9.09 11.24 -27.00
C THR A 502 8.93 10.10 -27.99
N LEU A 503 7.72 9.56 -28.08
CA LEU A 503 7.37 8.51 -29.01
C LEU A 503 6.81 9.09 -30.31
N ALA A 504 7.46 8.76 -31.43
CA ALA A 504 6.87 8.95 -32.75
C ALA A 504 5.67 8.00 -32.90
N ILE A 505 4.47 8.56 -33.03
CA ILE A 505 3.25 7.78 -33.15
C ILE A 505 3.19 7.12 -34.53
N PRO A 506 3.04 5.79 -34.62
CA PRO A 506 2.85 5.13 -35.90
C PRO A 506 1.64 5.70 -36.66
N PRO A 507 1.69 5.79 -38.00
CA PRO A 507 0.51 6.18 -38.76
C PRO A 507 -0.62 5.13 -38.61
N ASN A 508 -1.87 5.56 -38.73
CA ASN A 508 -3.06 4.69 -38.79
C ASN A 508 -3.31 3.81 -37.55
N ILE A 509 -2.98 4.29 -36.34
CA ILE A 509 -3.34 3.59 -35.09
C ILE A 509 -4.34 4.41 -34.28
N THR A 510 -5.33 3.73 -33.69
CA THR A 510 -6.41 4.35 -32.91
C THR A 510 -6.13 4.34 -31.42
N ASP A 511 -5.38 3.33 -30.98
CA ASP A 511 -5.10 3.03 -29.59
C ASP A 511 -3.60 2.87 -29.38
N LEU A 512 -3.12 3.47 -28.29
CA LEU A 512 -1.75 3.37 -27.85
C LEU A 512 -1.73 2.93 -26.39
N TYR A 513 -1.10 1.78 -26.15
CA TYR A 513 -0.84 1.26 -24.82
C TYR A 513 0.63 1.46 -24.50
N LEU A 514 0.92 2.04 -23.34
CA LEU A 514 2.26 2.40 -22.89
C LEU A 514 2.54 1.77 -21.52
N VAL A 515 3.76 1.28 -21.33
CA VAL A 515 4.28 0.89 -20.02
C VAL A 515 5.73 1.33 -19.89
N ALA A 516 6.08 1.98 -18.79
CA ALA A 516 7.47 2.17 -18.43
C ALA A 516 7.93 0.94 -17.64
N ARG A 517 9.17 0.48 -17.86
CA ARG A 517 9.77 -0.58 -17.05
C ARG A 517 11.17 -0.20 -16.57
N ALA A 518 11.57 -0.72 -15.41
CA ALA A 518 12.91 -0.49 -14.86
C ALA A 518 13.54 -1.74 -14.21
N ARG A 519 14.86 -1.85 -14.29
CA ARG A 519 15.70 -2.65 -13.40
C ARG A 519 16.26 -1.75 -12.31
N VAL A 520 16.34 -2.26 -11.09
CA VAL A 520 16.76 -1.48 -9.92
C VAL A 520 17.65 -2.30 -9.01
N ASP A 521 18.52 -1.64 -8.26
CA ASP A 521 19.27 -2.21 -7.15
C ASP A 521 20.16 -3.42 -7.50
N GLN A 522 20.54 -3.62 -8.76
CA GLN A 522 21.25 -4.83 -9.20
C GLN A 522 22.65 -4.96 -8.59
N VAL A 523 23.30 -3.84 -8.24
CA VAL A 523 24.60 -3.87 -7.53
C VAL A 523 24.51 -4.58 -6.18
N TYR A 524 23.34 -4.57 -5.55
CA TYR A 524 23.13 -5.12 -4.21
C TYR A 524 22.90 -6.63 -4.18
N ALA A 525 22.85 -7.29 -5.33
CA ALA A 525 22.97 -8.75 -5.41
C ALA A 525 24.35 -9.24 -4.91
N GLN A 526 25.35 -8.35 -4.85
CA GLN A 526 26.68 -8.66 -4.33
C GLN A 526 26.72 -8.46 -2.82
N VAL A 527 27.04 -9.54 -2.10
CA VAL A 527 27.25 -9.49 -0.65
C VAL A 527 28.71 -9.28 -0.26
N LEU A 528 28.92 -8.61 0.86
CA LEU A 528 30.22 -8.46 1.50
C LEU A 528 30.67 -9.80 2.08
N ALA A 529 31.97 -10.12 1.95
CA ALA A 529 32.60 -11.30 2.55
C ALA A 529 31.83 -12.63 2.35
N PRO A 530 31.56 -13.07 1.11
CA PRO A 530 30.77 -14.29 0.85
C PRO A 530 31.42 -15.59 1.35
N HIS A 531 32.70 -15.56 1.70
CA HIS A 531 33.40 -16.68 2.33
C HIS A 531 33.01 -16.87 3.81
N GLU A 532 32.47 -15.82 4.45
CA GLU A 532 31.98 -15.85 5.82
C GLU A 532 30.46 -16.12 5.85
N TYR A 533 29.70 -15.36 5.05
CA TYR A 533 28.23 -15.35 5.11
C TYR A 533 27.55 -16.22 4.04
N GLY A 534 28.28 -16.68 3.03
CA GLY A 534 27.70 -17.31 1.84
C GLY A 534 27.43 -16.29 0.72
N PRO A 535 26.94 -16.76 -0.44
CA PRO A 535 26.94 -15.96 -1.67
C PRO A 535 25.67 -15.14 -1.93
N HIS A 536 24.67 -15.20 -1.04
CA HIS A 536 23.35 -14.62 -1.25
C HIS A 536 23.02 -13.54 -0.22
N SER A 537 22.13 -12.62 -0.61
CA SER A 537 21.64 -11.58 0.29
C SER A 537 20.78 -12.21 1.38
N TYR A 538 20.87 -11.67 2.60
CA TYR A 538 19.96 -12.07 3.68
C TYR A 538 18.66 -11.25 3.62
N LEU A 539 18.68 -10.10 2.96
CA LEU A 539 17.50 -9.25 2.79
C LEU A 539 16.55 -9.83 1.74
N ARG A 540 15.35 -10.22 2.17
CA ARG A 540 14.29 -10.67 1.24
C ARG A 540 13.95 -9.61 0.19
N LEU A 541 13.97 -8.34 0.56
CA LEU A 541 13.66 -7.25 -0.38
C LEU A 541 14.71 -7.10 -1.48
N VAL A 542 15.97 -7.44 -1.20
CA VAL A 542 17.06 -7.40 -2.19
C VAL A 542 16.96 -8.59 -3.13
N GLU A 543 16.74 -9.79 -2.60
CA GLU A 543 16.47 -10.99 -3.42
C GLU A 543 15.23 -10.78 -4.32
N GLU A 544 14.13 -10.24 -3.80
CA GLU A 544 12.91 -9.93 -4.56
C GLU A 544 13.17 -9.05 -5.79
N ARG A 545 14.10 -8.09 -5.70
CA ARG A 545 14.36 -7.12 -6.78
C ARG A 545 15.57 -7.43 -7.66
N THR A 546 16.37 -8.44 -7.29
CA THR A 546 17.63 -8.78 -8.01
C THR A 546 17.70 -10.22 -8.49
N ASN A 547 16.86 -11.12 -7.99
CA ASN A 547 16.90 -12.53 -8.31
C ASN A 547 15.55 -13.00 -8.86
N ALA A 548 15.43 -13.14 -10.18
CA ALA A 548 14.19 -13.57 -10.84
C ALA A 548 13.76 -15.01 -10.52
N SER A 549 14.60 -15.80 -9.84
CA SER A 549 14.28 -17.14 -9.37
C SER A 549 13.99 -17.19 -7.87
N PHE A 550 14.05 -16.06 -7.18
CA PHE A 550 13.71 -15.99 -5.77
C PHE A 550 12.22 -16.32 -5.58
N TYR A 551 11.93 -17.13 -4.58
CA TYR A 551 10.58 -17.52 -4.22
C TYR A 551 10.51 -17.71 -2.70
N GLU A 552 9.53 -17.09 -2.08
CA GLU A 552 9.22 -17.28 -0.67
C GLU A 552 7.71 -17.40 -0.51
N GLU A 553 7.25 -18.45 0.18
CA GLU A 553 5.85 -18.69 0.48
C GLU A 553 5.70 -18.91 1.97
N LEU A 554 4.71 -18.24 2.56
CA LEU A 554 4.40 -18.31 3.97
C LEU A 554 2.88 -18.41 4.14
N GLU A 555 2.44 -19.35 4.97
CA GLU A 555 1.04 -19.40 5.42
C GLU A 555 0.91 -18.48 6.65
N GLY A 556 0.50 -17.23 6.39
CA GLY A 556 0.30 -16.20 7.40
C GLY A 556 -1.05 -16.30 8.11
N THR A 557 -1.31 -15.35 9.02
CA THR A 557 -2.57 -15.35 9.78
C THR A 557 -3.79 -14.93 8.95
N ASP A 558 -3.59 -14.20 7.86
CA ASP A 558 -4.64 -13.69 6.97
C ASP A 558 -4.69 -14.42 5.61
N GLY A 559 -3.80 -15.38 5.38
CA GLY A 559 -3.79 -16.22 4.19
C GLY A 559 -2.37 -16.55 3.71
N ARG A 560 -2.30 -17.08 2.49
CA ARG A 560 -1.05 -17.44 1.86
C ARG A 560 -0.38 -16.21 1.27
N GLU A 561 0.80 -15.89 1.76
CA GLU A 561 1.67 -14.82 1.25
C GLU A 561 2.75 -15.40 0.33
N VAL A 562 2.97 -14.76 -0.82
CA VAL A 562 3.96 -15.18 -1.82
C VAL A 562 4.82 -13.99 -2.23
N ILE A 563 6.13 -14.18 -2.22
CA ILE A 563 7.09 -13.30 -2.87
C ILE A 563 7.65 -14.03 -4.08
N GLU A 564 7.48 -13.41 -5.25
CA GLU A 564 8.15 -13.83 -6.48
C GLU A 564 9.21 -12.80 -6.84
N GLY A 565 10.44 -13.27 -7.03
CA GLY A 565 11.53 -12.41 -7.44
C GLY A 565 11.38 -11.94 -8.88
N GLN A 566 11.72 -10.68 -9.13
CA GLN A 566 11.66 -10.08 -10.46
C GLN A 566 12.78 -9.07 -10.67
N THR A 567 13.33 -9.07 -11.88
CA THR A 567 14.40 -8.13 -12.27
C THR A 567 13.86 -6.91 -13.03
N TRP A 568 12.61 -6.97 -13.49
CA TRP A 568 11.95 -5.87 -14.19
C TRP A 568 10.68 -5.48 -13.44
N TRP A 569 10.54 -4.18 -13.18
CA TRP A 569 9.40 -3.55 -12.54
C TRP A 569 8.66 -2.70 -13.55
N TYR A 570 7.34 -2.62 -13.46
CA TYR A 570 6.51 -2.00 -14.50
C TYR A 570 5.59 -0.93 -13.91
N SER A 571 5.31 0.11 -14.68
CA SER A 571 4.24 1.05 -14.36
C SER A 571 2.87 0.39 -14.63
N PRO A 572 1.77 0.97 -14.12
CA PRO A 572 0.46 0.67 -14.69
C PRO A 572 0.46 0.94 -16.20
N VAL A 573 -0.25 0.11 -16.96
CA VAL A 573 -0.44 0.33 -18.39
C VAL A 573 -1.27 1.61 -18.58
N MET A 574 -0.73 2.57 -19.33
CA MET A 574 -1.45 3.75 -19.77
C MET A 574 -2.07 3.46 -21.14
N HIS A 575 -3.38 3.66 -21.27
CA HIS A 575 -4.10 3.57 -22.53
C HIS A 575 -4.47 4.98 -23.00
N ILE A 576 -4.08 5.30 -24.23
CA ILE A 576 -4.36 6.57 -24.89
C ILE A 576 -5.15 6.27 -26.16
N VAL A 577 -6.35 6.85 -26.24
CA VAL A 577 -7.18 6.83 -27.44
C VAL A 577 -6.73 8.00 -28.32
N LEU A 578 -6.04 7.68 -29.42
CA LEU A 578 -5.50 8.66 -30.35
C LEU A 578 -6.57 9.22 -31.27
N GLY A 579 -7.57 8.41 -31.60
CA GLY A 579 -8.70 8.78 -32.45
C GLY A 579 -9.36 7.52 -33.01
N GLY A 580 -10.55 7.64 -33.59
CA GLY A 580 -11.27 6.49 -34.14
C GLY A 580 -12.71 6.39 -33.67
N LEU A 581 -13.37 5.30 -34.06
CA LEU A 581 -14.78 5.05 -33.83
C LEU A 581 -14.98 4.62 -32.37
N THR A 582 -15.63 5.46 -31.57
CA THR A 582 -15.99 5.10 -30.19
C THR A 582 -17.33 4.39 -30.13
N ARG A 583 -18.18 4.61 -31.15
CA ARG A 583 -19.49 3.99 -31.28
C ARG A 583 -19.90 3.82 -32.75
N PRO A 584 -20.46 2.66 -33.15
CA PRO A 584 -20.71 1.45 -32.38
C PRO A 584 -19.43 0.71 -31.97
N ARG A 585 -19.49 -0.03 -30.86
CA ARG A 585 -18.40 -0.90 -30.40
C ARG A 585 -18.48 -2.27 -31.05
N MET A 586 -17.31 -2.90 -31.22
CA MET A 586 -17.22 -4.29 -31.70
C MET A 586 -17.97 -5.24 -30.75
N GLY A 587 -18.70 -6.21 -31.30
CA GLY A 587 -19.37 -7.25 -30.52
C GLY A 587 -20.60 -6.78 -29.72
N MET A 588 -21.25 -5.69 -30.09
CA MET A 588 -22.43 -5.17 -29.37
C MET A 588 -23.72 -5.24 -30.22
N LEU A 589 -24.87 -5.39 -29.54
CA LEU A 589 -26.20 -5.18 -30.12
C LEU A 589 -26.69 -3.77 -29.83
N TYR A 590 -27.06 -3.04 -30.88
CA TYR A 590 -27.74 -1.75 -30.82
C TYR A 590 -29.18 -1.87 -31.35
N VAL A 591 -30.14 -1.25 -30.67
CA VAL A 591 -31.54 -1.16 -31.12
C VAL A 591 -32.02 0.28 -30.98
N ASN A 592 -32.42 0.92 -32.08
CA ASN A 592 -32.87 2.31 -32.16
C ASN A 592 -31.94 3.26 -31.39
N ASP A 593 -30.67 3.27 -31.81
CA ASP A 593 -29.61 4.08 -31.22
C ASP A 593 -29.31 3.81 -29.73
N ARG A 594 -29.80 2.71 -29.17
CA ARG A 594 -29.50 2.29 -27.79
C ARG A 594 -28.60 1.06 -27.78
N GLU A 595 -27.51 1.12 -27.02
CA GLU A 595 -26.71 -0.07 -26.70
C GLU A 595 -27.50 -1.01 -25.78
N VAL A 596 -27.67 -2.27 -26.16
CA VAL A 596 -28.55 -3.21 -25.47
C VAL A 596 -27.76 -4.25 -24.68
N LEU A 597 -26.86 -4.98 -25.34
CA LEU A 597 -26.08 -6.06 -24.73
C LEU A 597 -24.86 -6.46 -25.57
N PRO A 598 -23.81 -7.05 -24.95
CA PRO A 598 -22.72 -7.68 -25.67
C PRO A 598 -23.16 -8.99 -26.34
N LEU A 599 -22.61 -9.25 -27.52
CA LEU A 599 -22.82 -10.44 -28.34
C LEU A 599 -21.60 -11.37 -28.27
N PRO A 600 -21.79 -12.69 -28.41
CA PRO A 600 -20.67 -13.62 -28.55
C PRO A 600 -19.89 -13.37 -29.85
N GLY A 601 -18.56 -13.24 -29.74
CA GLY A 601 -17.66 -12.99 -30.86
C GLY A 601 -17.58 -11.52 -31.30
N GLU A 602 -16.85 -11.24 -32.37
CA GLU A 602 -16.53 -9.88 -32.84
C GLU A 602 -17.63 -9.24 -33.71
N LYS A 603 -18.87 -9.74 -33.63
CA LYS A 603 -19.96 -9.32 -34.53
C LYS A 603 -20.82 -8.22 -33.90
N THR A 604 -20.80 -7.02 -34.48
CA THR A 604 -21.70 -5.92 -34.11
C THR A 604 -23.00 -5.97 -34.91
N VAL A 605 -24.15 -5.86 -34.25
CA VAL A 605 -25.49 -5.87 -34.86
C VAL A 605 -26.26 -4.61 -34.49
N ILE A 606 -26.92 -3.99 -35.47
CA ILE A 606 -27.66 -2.73 -35.33
C ILE A 606 -29.07 -2.93 -35.89
N VAL A 607 -30.10 -2.58 -35.12
CA VAL A 607 -31.51 -2.63 -35.54
C VAL A 607 -32.11 -1.23 -35.41
N GLY A 608 -32.52 -0.63 -36.53
CA GLY A 608 -32.94 0.77 -36.59
C GLY A 608 -31.78 1.76 -36.77
N PRO A 609 -32.02 3.08 -36.58
CA PRO A 609 -30.99 4.09 -36.71
C PRO A 609 -29.89 3.96 -35.65
N ILE A 610 -28.71 4.51 -35.93
CA ILE A 610 -27.59 4.59 -35.00
C ILE A 610 -26.80 5.88 -35.17
N THR A 611 -26.30 6.42 -34.08
CA THR A 611 -25.33 7.51 -34.07
C THR A 611 -23.94 6.92 -33.96
N LEU A 612 -23.13 7.19 -35.00
CA LEU A 612 -21.70 6.93 -34.97
C LEU A 612 -21.05 8.05 -34.16
N GLU A 613 -20.19 7.68 -33.22
CA GLU A 613 -19.43 8.62 -32.40
C GLU A 613 -17.95 8.33 -32.57
N ALA A 614 -17.14 9.38 -32.50
CA ALA A 614 -15.71 9.27 -32.70
C ALA A 614 -14.92 10.16 -31.76
N HIS A 615 -13.65 9.80 -31.57
CA HIS A 615 -12.64 10.63 -30.93
C HIS A 615 -11.65 11.15 -31.97
N ALA A 616 -11.18 12.39 -31.80
CA ALA A 616 -10.14 12.98 -32.62
C ALA A 616 -9.16 13.78 -31.74
N PRO A 617 -7.86 13.73 -32.04
CA PRO A 617 -6.86 14.52 -31.32
C PRO A 617 -6.94 16.00 -31.74
N ASP A 618 -6.61 16.90 -30.81
CA ASP A 618 -6.43 18.34 -31.03
C ASP A 618 -7.58 19.07 -31.76
N GLY A 619 -8.81 18.61 -31.61
CA GLY A 619 -9.98 19.25 -32.22
C GLY A 619 -10.07 19.07 -33.74
N GLN A 620 -9.33 18.12 -34.33
CA GLN A 620 -9.41 17.83 -35.75
C GLN A 620 -10.81 17.38 -36.18
N PRO A 621 -11.30 17.78 -37.36
CA PRO A 621 -12.60 17.32 -37.84
C PRO A 621 -12.60 15.81 -38.07
N VAL A 622 -13.76 15.19 -37.86
CA VAL A 622 -13.99 13.76 -38.12
C VAL A 622 -14.91 13.63 -39.33
N SER A 623 -14.48 12.83 -40.30
CA SER A 623 -15.31 12.44 -41.44
C SER A 623 -15.81 11.01 -41.26
N PHE A 624 -17.11 10.80 -41.45
CA PHE A 624 -17.80 9.53 -41.29
C PHE A 624 -18.13 8.96 -42.66
N TYR A 625 -17.82 7.68 -42.85
CA TYR A 625 -18.05 6.95 -44.10
C TYR A 625 -18.85 5.68 -43.86
N VAL A 626 -19.63 5.29 -44.86
CA VAL A 626 -20.32 4.00 -44.94
C VAL A 626 -19.94 3.36 -46.27
N ASP A 627 -19.34 2.16 -46.22
CA ASP A 627 -18.84 1.42 -47.39
C ASP A 627 -17.92 2.25 -48.32
N GLY A 628 -17.15 3.17 -47.73
CA GLY A 628 -16.25 4.08 -48.42
C GLY A 628 -16.89 5.36 -48.98
N GLU A 629 -18.22 5.53 -48.84
CA GLU A 629 -18.91 6.77 -49.21
C GLU A 629 -18.91 7.77 -48.04
N LEU A 630 -18.51 9.02 -48.29
CA LEU A 630 -18.50 10.08 -47.28
C LEU A 630 -19.94 10.49 -46.94
N MET A 631 -20.32 10.29 -45.69
CA MET A 631 -21.66 10.58 -45.20
C MET A 631 -21.78 11.94 -44.50
N GLY A 632 -20.71 12.40 -43.87
CA GLY A 632 -20.68 13.68 -43.18
C GLY A 632 -19.32 13.98 -42.54
N THR A 633 -19.08 15.26 -42.27
CA THR A 633 -17.91 15.72 -41.51
C THR A 633 -18.37 16.58 -40.35
N ASP A 634 -17.93 16.25 -39.14
CA ASP A 634 -18.17 17.04 -37.93
C ASP A 634 -16.86 17.73 -37.52
N SER A 635 -16.93 19.04 -37.30
CA SER A 635 -15.76 19.88 -36.96
C SER A 635 -15.70 20.27 -35.49
N SER A 636 -16.66 19.82 -34.68
CA SER A 636 -16.71 20.15 -33.25
C SER A 636 -17.01 18.94 -32.38
N ALA A 637 -16.20 18.71 -31.36
CA ALA A 637 -16.48 17.71 -30.35
C ALA A 637 -17.75 18.04 -29.54
N PRO A 638 -18.56 17.04 -29.13
CA PRO A 638 -18.41 15.61 -29.41
C PRO A 638 -18.76 15.25 -30.86
N TYR A 639 -17.86 14.55 -31.55
CA TYR A 639 -18.01 14.24 -32.97
C TYR A 639 -19.04 13.14 -33.17
N ALA A 640 -20.09 13.42 -33.93
CA ALA A 640 -21.16 12.47 -34.15
C ALA A 640 -21.80 12.59 -35.53
N TRP A 641 -22.23 11.44 -36.07
CA TRP A 641 -23.07 11.39 -37.26
C TRP A 641 -24.15 10.31 -37.12
N THR A 642 -25.41 10.70 -37.29
CA THR A 642 -26.54 9.77 -37.21
C THR A 642 -26.83 9.10 -38.55
N TRP A 643 -26.63 7.79 -38.59
CA TRP A 643 -27.07 6.91 -39.66
C TRP A 643 -28.56 6.55 -39.50
N ASN A 644 -29.43 7.28 -40.21
CA ASN A 644 -30.87 7.01 -40.25
C ASN A 644 -31.38 6.50 -41.61
N GLN A 645 -30.52 6.41 -42.62
CA GLN A 645 -30.90 5.93 -43.94
C GLN A 645 -31.23 4.42 -43.96
N PRO A 646 -32.12 3.95 -44.86
CA PRO A 646 -32.38 2.53 -45.03
C PRO A 646 -31.09 1.77 -45.34
N ALA A 647 -30.81 0.71 -44.57
CA ALA A 647 -29.64 -0.14 -44.75
C ALA A 647 -29.94 -1.56 -44.25
N VAL A 648 -29.59 -2.57 -45.04
CA VAL A 648 -29.84 -3.97 -44.70
C VAL A 648 -28.62 -4.81 -45.08
N GLY A 649 -28.10 -5.53 -44.10
CA GLY A 649 -27.02 -6.50 -44.29
C GLY A 649 -25.72 -6.01 -43.67
N ARG A 650 -24.61 -6.37 -44.31
CA ARG A 650 -23.26 -6.13 -43.80
C ARG A 650 -22.67 -4.90 -44.44
N HIS A 651 -22.22 -3.96 -43.62
CA HIS A 651 -21.64 -2.70 -44.04
C HIS A 651 -20.37 -2.43 -43.24
N THR A 652 -19.47 -1.61 -43.77
CA THR A 652 -18.30 -1.10 -43.05
C THR A 652 -18.53 0.37 -42.74
N VAL A 653 -18.50 0.73 -41.46
CA VAL A 653 -18.44 2.14 -41.05
C VAL A 653 -16.98 2.52 -40.84
N THR A 654 -16.59 3.68 -41.33
CA THR A 654 -15.22 4.17 -41.21
C THR A 654 -15.25 5.61 -40.71
N VAL A 655 -14.33 5.97 -39.81
CA VAL A 655 -14.10 7.36 -39.43
C VAL A 655 -12.67 7.75 -39.77
N VAL A 656 -12.50 8.97 -40.28
CA VAL A 656 -11.21 9.53 -40.66
C VAL A 656 -11.02 10.86 -39.95
N THR A 657 -9.90 11.02 -39.24
CA THR A 657 -9.51 12.28 -38.60
C THR A 657 -8.01 12.53 -38.81
N GLY A 658 -7.67 13.62 -39.50
CA GLY A 658 -6.31 13.87 -39.96
C GLY A 658 -5.77 12.72 -40.80
N ASN A 659 -4.77 12.03 -40.25
CA ASN A 659 -4.13 10.85 -40.86
C ASN A 659 -4.57 9.52 -40.21
N LEU A 660 -5.58 9.55 -39.32
CA LEU A 660 -6.09 8.36 -38.64
C LEU A 660 -7.35 7.88 -39.36
N GLU A 661 -7.43 6.57 -39.59
CA GLU A 661 -8.59 5.89 -40.16
C GLU A 661 -8.92 4.69 -39.27
N ASP A 662 -10.18 4.57 -38.88
CA ASP A 662 -10.70 3.44 -38.10
C ASP A 662 -11.97 2.90 -38.75
N SER A 663 -12.08 1.58 -38.83
CA SER A 663 -13.17 0.90 -39.54
C SER A 663 -13.75 -0.25 -38.73
N LEU A 664 -15.08 -0.32 -38.67
CA LEU A 664 -15.81 -1.43 -38.06
C LEU A 664 -16.82 -2.02 -39.04
N GLN A 665 -16.80 -3.34 -39.16
CA GLN A 665 -17.83 -4.07 -39.89
C GLN A 665 -19.05 -4.30 -39.00
N VAL A 666 -20.22 -3.88 -39.47
CA VAL A 666 -21.50 -3.98 -38.75
C VAL A 666 -22.54 -4.71 -39.58
N TRP A 667 -23.48 -5.36 -38.89
CA TRP A 667 -24.69 -5.91 -39.49
C TRP A 667 -25.87 -5.03 -39.11
N ILE A 668 -26.40 -4.28 -40.07
CA ILE A 668 -27.50 -3.33 -39.83
C ILE A 668 -28.80 -3.83 -40.47
N PHE A 669 -29.90 -3.66 -39.76
CA PHE A 669 -31.27 -3.73 -40.29
C PHE A 669 -31.98 -2.44 -39.88
N ASN A 670 -31.89 -1.43 -40.75
CA ASN A 670 -32.62 -0.19 -40.63
C ASN A 670 -33.59 -0.09 -41.81
N PRO A 671 -34.92 -0.22 -41.61
CA PRO A 671 -35.87 -0.12 -42.71
C PRO A 671 -35.98 1.30 -43.28
N GLY A 672 -35.44 2.30 -42.58
CA GLY A 672 -35.70 3.72 -42.85
C GLY A 672 -37.13 4.08 -42.45
N LEU A 673 -37.30 5.18 -41.73
CA LEU A 673 -38.60 5.76 -41.41
C LEU A 673 -38.64 7.20 -41.87
#